data_AF-A0A925ZV92-F1
#
_entry.id   AF-A0A925ZV92-F1
#
_cell.length_a   1.000
_cell.length_b   1.000
_cell.length_c   1.000
_cell.angle_alpha   90.00
_cell.angle_beta   90.00
_cell.angle_gamma   90.00
#
_symmetry.space_group_name_H-M   'P 1'
#
loop_
_entity.id
_entity.type
_entity.pdbx_description
1 polymer ?
#
loop_
_entity_poly.entity_id
_entity_poly.type
_entity_poly.pdbx_seq_one_letter_code
_entity_poly.pdbx_strand_id
1 'polypeptide(L)'
;MTDTLPRMDVAVFVGFAACGPLHLPVAVEDAEHFAAIFGGDAPLAWNQQRGERLYAYLAPAVRAFFRNGGRRCWVVRVAGAARLNLFPLSGVVRRVAADRLAPAFASARSAGSWSDGLRLGAALLSQPLEVAALALDTLQLELPPALVGRVEVGGLLRLTFRRAGYVLMLPAAVVTTIAPDDPARQPAVVVGGAEPTWFKTAPLSDSLTNPAPALARVLLPEGEGPPLAVSAWSFTELGEVATLLIQVPIGDAPVPGTRVRLDVGPTQVLMTVQAVLATPAAGTVELRGRELGWSLPAPDQVLLFSRDDEPISARALGRLELSDGDVTLDLDLPALALPLGTMLRVDVAGEQLWLTVQHVRVIADVGATGEHVQVRGQGLWLQATRPLALPTALRGQVQLAAERLTCELLSLELWARQDQAEPLRLDSLAFGPDHPRFWGALPSDNELYDATVVEPRQRHESLWRDAAEPRFPLAGNVAGGLCLPIALAPLPEQFMAPVEQPGTPLERDGLALFDARLFLDPQLIDGRTDGLIARADFLRYQSVAARPLTGIHAALSLEEATIIAVPDAVHPGWIERLPDVPLPPQESLPLARPAWWSFLDCDPAPAIPAVREPPWGNFLSCDTRVIAPPELELLAGPGASGTFTLSWSLPGEQGASF
;
A
#
# COMPACT_ATOMS: atom_id res chain seq x y z
N MET A 1 -58.85 -15.18 22.65
CA MET A 1 -57.44 -14.84 22.37
C MET A 1 -56.64 -16.09 22.63
N THR A 2 -56.28 -16.80 21.57
CA THR A 2 -55.39 -17.96 21.62
C THR A 2 -54.00 -17.45 21.97
N ASP A 3 -53.59 -17.73 23.20
CA ASP A 3 -52.24 -17.50 23.71
C ASP A 3 -51.27 -18.26 22.79
N THR A 4 -50.47 -17.52 22.03
CA THR A 4 -49.54 -18.10 21.05
C THR A 4 -48.33 -18.52 21.86
N LEU A 5 -48.12 -19.83 22.02
CA LEU A 5 -46.92 -20.35 22.69
C LEU A 5 -45.67 -19.65 22.12
N PRO A 6 -44.69 -19.26 22.95
CA PRO A 6 -43.48 -18.61 22.47
C PRO A 6 -42.83 -19.49 21.40
N ARG A 7 -42.45 -18.88 20.27
CA ARG A 7 -41.70 -19.55 19.21
C ARG A 7 -40.44 -20.14 19.81
N MET A 8 -40.33 -21.47 19.86
CA MET A 8 -39.16 -22.14 20.45
C MET A 8 -38.01 -22.37 19.46
N ASP A 9 -38.02 -21.76 18.27
CA ASP A 9 -37.18 -22.14 17.14
C ASP A 9 -35.96 -21.25 16.86
N VAL A 10 -35.64 -20.29 17.74
CA VAL A 10 -34.51 -19.37 17.54
C VAL A 10 -33.27 -19.81 18.32
N ALA A 11 -32.41 -20.58 17.64
CA ALA A 11 -31.11 -20.97 18.17
C ALA A 11 -30.05 -19.88 17.99
N VAL A 12 -29.23 -19.66 19.01
CA VAL A 12 -28.08 -18.76 18.99
C VAL A 12 -26.80 -19.56 19.24
N PHE A 13 -25.79 -19.40 18.39
CA PHE A 13 -24.47 -19.99 18.53
C PHE A 13 -23.44 -18.90 18.84
N VAL A 14 -22.64 -19.09 19.88
CA VAL A 14 -21.63 -18.12 20.33
C VAL A 14 -20.27 -18.79 20.36
N GLY A 15 -19.27 -18.24 19.67
CA GLY A 15 -17.96 -18.88 19.61
C GLY A 15 -16.94 -18.14 18.76
N PHE A 16 -15.83 -18.81 18.46
CA PHE A 16 -14.73 -18.26 17.68
C PHE A 16 -14.98 -18.48 16.19
N ALA A 17 -14.74 -17.44 15.39
CA ALA A 17 -14.81 -17.49 13.93
C ALA A 17 -13.61 -16.74 13.32
N ALA A 18 -13.28 -17.07 12.06
CA ALA A 18 -12.12 -16.52 11.38
C ALA A 18 -12.31 -15.04 11.01
N CYS A 19 -13.50 -14.67 10.54
CA CYS A 19 -13.90 -13.30 10.23
C CYS A 19 -15.36 -13.06 10.64
N GLY A 20 -15.98 -11.97 10.19
CA GLY A 20 -17.35 -11.59 10.56
C GLY A 20 -17.38 -10.57 11.71
N PRO A 21 -18.56 -10.02 12.01
CA PRO A 21 -18.68 -8.94 12.98
C PRO A 21 -18.46 -9.45 14.41
N LEU A 22 -17.76 -8.66 15.22
CA LEU A 22 -17.44 -9.00 16.60
C LEU A 22 -18.58 -8.60 17.55
N HIS A 23 -19.00 -9.55 18.38
CA HIS A 23 -20.03 -9.39 19.41
C HIS A 23 -21.41 -8.93 18.90
N LEU A 24 -21.66 -9.08 17.61
CA LEU A 24 -22.92 -8.72 16.98
C LEU A 24 -23.66 -10.00 16.57
N PRO A 25 -24.93 -10.18 16.97
CA PRO A 25 -25.73 -11.31 16.49
C PRO A 25 -26.08 -11.13 15.01
N VAL A 26 -25.71 -12.12 14.19
CA VAL A 26 -26.05 -12.16 12.76
C VAL A 26 -26.89 -13.38 12.46
N ALA A 27 -28.00 -13.18 11.75
CA ALA A 27 -28.84 -14.28 11.30
C ALA A 27 -28.22 -14.97 10.08
N VAL A 28 -28.22 -16.30 10.12
CA VAL A 28 -27.72 -17.17 9.05
C VAL A 28 -28.76 -18.24 8.74
N GLU A 29 -28.92 -18.56 7.45
CA GLU A 29 -29.97 -19.46 6.95
C GLU A 29 -29.43 -20.82 6.49
N ASP A 30 -28.14 -20.93 6.18
CA ASP A 30 -27.47 -22.18 5.85
C ASP A 30 -25.95 -22.14 6.13
N ALA A 31 -25.26 -23.25 5.85
CA ALA A 31 -23.82 -23.37 6.09
C ALA A 31 -22.94 -22.55 5.11
N GLU A 32 -23.42 -22.27 3.90
CA GLU A 32 -22.69 -21.47 2.91
C GLU A 32 -22.77 -19.99 3.26
N HIS A 33 -23.95 -19.52 3.66
CA HIS A 33 -24.17 -18.20 4.22
C HIS A 33 -23.34 -17.98 5.50
N PHE A 34 -23.22 -19.00 6.38
CA PHE A 34 -22.27 -18.94 7.50
C PHE A 34 -20.84 -18.68 7.01
N ALA A 35 -20.36 -19.49 6.06
CA ALA A 35 -18.99 -19.43 5.58
C ALA A 35 -18.68 -18.11 4.85
N ALA A 36 -19.66 -17.53 4.14
CA ALA A 36 -19.53 -16.25 3.46
C ALA A 36 -19.26 -15.08 4.45
N ILE A 37 -19.87 -15.13 5.64
CA ILE A 37 -19.77 -14.08 6.66
C ILE A 37 -18.61 -14.35 7.63
N PHE A 38 -18.57 -15.54 8.19
CA PHE A 38 -17.70 -15.90 9.32
C PHE A 38 -16.43 -16.66 8.92
N GLY A 39 -16.31 -17.02 7.64
CA GLY A 39 -15.19 -17.78 7.10
C GLY A 39 -15.29 -19.28 7.37
N GLY A 40 -14.21 -19.99 7.06
CA GLY A 40 -14.10 -21.43 7.31
C GLY A 40 -13.83 -21.78 8.78
N ASP A 41 -13.31 -22.98 9.00
CA ASP A 41 -12.94 -23.45 10.34
C ASP A 41 -11.75 -22.62 10.86
N ALA A 42 -11.97 -21.88 11.94
CA ALA A 42 -10.98 -20.96 12.49
C ALA A 42 -9.85 -21.75 13.18
N PRO A 43 -8.58 -21.58 12.77
CA PRO A 43 -7.45 -22.25 13.42
C PRO A 43 -7.18 -21.63 14.79
N LEU A 44 -6.82 -22.47 15.76
CA LEU A 44 -6.46 -22.10 17.13
C LEU A 44 -4.98 -22.49 17.40
N ALA A 45 -4.70 -23.04 18.58
CA ALA A 45 -3.38 -23.49 18.98
C ALA A 45 -2.99 -24.85 18.37
N TRP A 46 -1.69 -25.16 18.38
CA TRP A 46 -1.18 -26.48 18.03
C TRP A 46 -1.32 -27.46 19.21
N ASN A 47 -1.88 -28.65 18.97
CA ASN A 47 -1.94 -29.70 19.98
C ASN A 47 -0.70 -30.59 19.90
N GLN A 48 0.19 -30.47 20.89
CA GLN A 48 1.44 -31.24 20.93
C GLN A 48 1.22 -32.75 21.10
N GLN A 49 0.20 -33.19 21.85
CA GLN A 49 -0.06 -34.61 22.08
C GLN A 49 -0.55 -35.32 20.82
N ARG A 50 -1.31 -34.59 19.99
CA ARG A 50 -1.88 -35.12 18.75
C ARG A 50 -1.07 -34.79 17.49
N GLY A 51 -0.17 -33.81 17.57
CA GLY A 51 0.61 -33.35 16.42
C GLY A 51 -0.25 -32.70 15.33
N GLU A 52 -1.34 -32.02 15.72
CA GLU A 52 -2.27 -31.38 14.78
C GLU A 52 -2.69 -29.98 15.24
N ARG A 53 -3.15 -29.15 14.30
CA ARG A 53 -3.76 -27.85 14.58
C ARG A 53 -5.16 -28.05 15.17
N LEU A 54 -5.47 -27.38 16.28
CA LEU A 54 -6.83 -27.31 16.81
C LEU A 54 -7.63 -26.24 16.05
N TYR A 55 -8.93 -26.45 15.96
CA TYR A 55 -9.88 -25.55 15.30
C TYR A 55 -11.04 -25.22 16.23
N ALA A 56 -11.67 -24.07 15.99
CA ALA A 56 -12.90 -23.67 16.66
C ALA A 56 -14.06 -24.62 16.32
N TYR A 57 -14.95 -24.83 17.29
CA TYR A 57 -16.12 -25.68 17.20
C TYR A 57 -17.39 -24.93 16.77
N LEU A 58 -17.37 -23.59 16.68
CA LEU A 58 -18.52 -22.82 16.20
C LEU A 58 -18.98 -23.25 14.80
N ALA A 59 -18.09 -23.22 13.82
CA ALA A 59 -18.43 -23.54 12.43
C ALA A 59 -18.93 -25.00 12.26
N PRO A 60 -18.26 -26.03 12.84
CA PRO A 60 -18.81 -27.39 12.88
C PRO A 60 -20.19 -27.50 13.55
N ALA A 61 -20.44 -26.77 14.64
CA ALA A 61 -21.72 -26.81 15.35
C ALA A 61 -22.86 -26.21 14.51
N VAL A 62 -22.61 -25.08 13.83
CA VAL A 62 -23.57 -24.46 12.92
C VAL A 62 -23.85 -25.38 11.72
N ARG A 63 -22.82 -25.98 11.13
CA ARG A 63 -23.01 -26.99 10.06
C ARG A 63 -23.84 -28.18 10.54
N ALA A 64 -23.57 -28.67 11.75
CA ALA A 64 -24.34 -29.76 12.33
C ALA A 64 -25.80 -29.38 12.58
N PHE A 65 -26.08 -28.14 13.03
CA PHE A 65 -27.44 -27.63 13.21
C PHE A 65 -28.25 -27.68 11.91
N PHE A 66 -27.72 -27.14 10.81
CA PHE A 66 -28.40 -27.17 9.51
C PHE A 66 -28.54 -28.58 8.96
N ARG A 67 -27.52 -29.43 9.11
CA ARG A 67 -27.60 -30.86 8.74
C ARG A 67 -28.68 -31.64 9.50
N ASN A 68 -29.05 -31.19 10.70
CA ASN A 68 -30.12 -31.79 11.51
C ASN A 68 -31.49 -31.12 11.30
N GLY A 69 -31.66 -30.32 10.24
CA GLY A 69 -32.95 -29.71 9.89
C GLY A 69 -33.21 -28.33 10.48
N GLY A 70 -32.20 -27.68 11.06
CA GLY A 70 -32.26 -26.26 11.38
C GLY A 70 -32.52 -25.41 10.12
N ARG A 71 -33.30 -24.33 10.24
CA ARG A 71 -33.66 -23.45 9.11
C ARG A 71 -33.05 -22.05 9.20
N ARG A 72 -32.79 -21.58 10.42
CA ARG A 72 -32.16 -20.29 10.70
C ARG A 72 -31.58 -20.34 12.11
N CYS A 73 -30.41 -19.75 12.28
CA CYS A 73 -29.83 -19.50 13.60
C CYS A 73 -29.17 -18.13 13.63
N TRP A 74 -28.93 -17.62 14.84
CA TRP A 74 -28.10 -16.45 15.05
C TRP A 74 -26.70 -16.88 15.45
N VAL A 75 -25.70 -16.17 14.96
CA VAL A 75 -24.30 -16.41 15.28
C VAL A 75 -23.73 -15.15 15.92
N VAL A 76 -23.03 -15.31 17.03
CA VAL A 76 -22.26 -14.25 17.68
C VAL A 76 -20.80 -14.70 17.72
N ARG A 77 -19.96 -14.05 16.90
CA ARG A 77 -18.52 -14.23 16.99
C ARG A 77 -17.99 -13.50 18.24
N VAL A 78 -17.14 -14.17 19.00
CA VAL A 78 -16.48 -13.60 20.16
C VAL A 78 -14.96 -13.64 20.01
N ALA A 79 -14.29 -12.61 20.53
CA ALA A 79 -12.85 -12.52 20.65
C ALA A 79 -12.51 -11.46 21.72
N GLY A 80 -11.25 -11.43 22.18
CA GLY A 80 -10.71 -10.32 22.92
C GLY A 80 -10.33 -9.15 22.00
N ALA A 81 -9.18 -8.52 22.27
CA ALA A 81 -8.65 -7.41 21.47
C ALA A 81 -8.04 -7.89 20.14
N ALA A 82 -8.91 -8.30 19.20
CA ALA A 82 -8.51 -8.68 17.85
C ALA A 82 -8.03 -7.46 17.03
N ARG A 83 -7.13 -7.70 16.07
CA ARG A 83 -6.48 -6.63 15.28
C ARG A 83 -6.88 -6.70 13.81
N LEU A 84 -7.06 -5.53 13.20
CA LEU A 84 -7.33 -5.40 11.77
C LEU A 84 -6.03 -5.36 10.98
N ASN A 85 -5.90 -6.20 9.95
CA ASN A 85 -4.87 -6.02 8.94
C ASN A 85 -5.16 -4.78 8.08
N LEU A 86 -4.09 -4.13 7.63
CA LEU A 86 -4.15 -2.94 6.78
C LEU A 86 -3.39 -3.21 5.49
N PHE A 87 -3.89 -2.70 4.37
CA PHE A 87 -3.35 -2.94 3.04
C PHE A 87 -3.02 -1.60 2.39
N PRO A 88 -1.76 -1.36 2.00
CA PRO A 88 -1.43 -0.16 1.24
C PRO A 88 -2.07 -0.21 -0.15
N LEU A 89 -2.62 0.91 -0.59
CA LEU A 89 -3.10 1.08 -1.96
C LEU A 89 -1.98 1.66 -2.82
N SER A 90 -1.29 0.79 -3.57
CA SER A 90 -0.26 1.22 -4.53
C SER A 90 -0.82 2.29 -5.47
N GLY A 91 -0.05 3.36 -5.66
CA GLY A 91 -0.43 4.47 -6.54
C GLY A 91 -1.59 5.33 -6.06
N VAL A 92 -2.02 5.23 -4.79
CA VAL A 92 -3.09 6.06 -4.22
C VAL A 92 -2.60 6.78 -2.97
N VAL A 93 -2.75 8.09 -2.95
CA VAL A 93 -2.46 8.93 -1.78
C VAL A 93 -3.74 9.59 -1.29
N ARG A 94 -3.86 9.78 0.01
CA ARG A 94 -4.89 10.57 0.66
C ARG A 94 -4.37 11.97 0.94
N ARG A 95 -5.21 12.97 0.69
CA ARG A 95 -4.97 14.33 1.14
C ARG A 95 -5.35 14.48 2.62
N VAL A 96 -4.36 14.83 3.45
CA VAL A 96 -4.52 15.09 4.88
C VAL A 96 -4.68 16.59 5.15
N ALA A 97 -4.01 17.43 4.36
CA ALA A 97 -4.19 18.90 4.30
C ALA A 97 -3.85 19.38 2.88
N ALA A 98 -4.04 20.67 2.58
CA ALA A 98 -3.86 21.22 1.23
C ALA A 98 -2.46 20.94 0.63
N ASP A 99 -1.43 20.97 1.46
CA ASP A 99 -0.01 20.75 1.11
C ASP A 99 0.55 19.44 1.68
N ARG A 100 -0.30 18.60 2.27
CA ARG A 100 0.12 17.38 2.97
C ARG A 100 -0.66 16.16 2.47
N LEU A 101 0.09 15.26 1.85
CA LEU A 101 -0.39 13.95 1.41
C LEU A 101 0.16 12.85 2.33
N ALA A 102 -0.54 11.73 2.37
CA ALA A 102 -0.12 10.48 3.00
C ALA A 102 -0.55 9.31 2.10
N PRO A 103 0.11 8.15 2.12
CA PRO A 103 -0.40 7.00 1.38
C PRO A 103 -1.79 6.57 1.86
N ALA A 104 -2.58 6.00 0.97
CA ALA A 104 -3.88 5.46 1.31
C ALA A 104 -3.78 3.99 1.75
N PHE A 105 -4.53 3.63 2.80
CA PHE A 105 -4.64 2.26 3.29
C PHE A 105 -6.10 1.82 3.33
N ALA A 106 -6.36 0.59 2.91
CA ALA A 106 -7.60 -0.13 3.19
C ALA A 106 -7.43 -0.99 4.45
N SER A 107 -8.52 -1.31 5.14
CA SER A 107 -8.52 -2.30 6.22
C SER A 107 -9.11 -3.61 5.74
N ALA A 108 -8.78 -4.72 6.40
CA ALA A 108 -9.57 -5.94 6.28
C ALA A 108 -11.01 -5.64 6.75
N ARG A 109 -12.01 -6.26 6.14
CA ARG A 109 -13.42 -6.08 6.55
C ARG A 109 -13.71 -6.49 7.99
N SER A 110 -12.86 -7.32 8.58
CA SER A 110 -13.00 -7.84 9.93
C SER A 110 -11.65 -8.12 10.57
N ALA A 111 -11.56 -7.96 11.88
CA ALA A 111 -10.35 -8.20 12.65
C ALA A 111 -10.00 -9.71 12.68
N GLY A 112 -8.70 -10.00 12.73
CA GLY A 112 -8.15 -11.35 12.78
C GLY A 112 -7.16 -11.65 11.64
N SER A 113 -6.46 -12.77 11.82
CA SER A 113 -5.40 -13.32 10.96
C SER A 113 -5.91 -13.92 9.65
N TRP A 114 -7.24 -14.06 9.48
CA TRP A 114 -7.86 -14.62 8.27
C TRP A 114 -7.43 -13.93 6.97
N SER A 115 -7.00 -12.67 7.04
CA SER A 115 -6.63 -11.83 5.90
C SER A 115 -5.11 -11.77 5.63
N ASP A 116 -4.28 -12.54 6.33
CA ASP A 116 -2.81 -12.54 6.16
C ASP A 116 -2.36 -12.96 4.75
N GLY A 117 -3.09 -13.92 4.17
CA GLY A 117 -2.87 -14.40 2.80
C GLY A 117 -3.47 -13.50 1.71
N LEU A 118 -4.21 -12.46 2.09
CA LEU A 118 -4.85 -11.58 1.12
C LEU A 118 -3.82 -10.70 0.41
N ARG A 119 -4.04 -10.43 -0.87
CA ARG A 119 -3.24 -9.50 -1.65
C ARG A 119 -4.15 -8.51 -2.38
N LEU A 120 -3.76 -7.23 -2.38
CA LEU A 120 -4.56 -6.13 -2.88
C LEU A 120 -3.92 -5.43 -4.08
N GLY A 121 -4.65 -5.36 -5.18
CA GLY A 121 -4.33 -4.55 -6.35
C GLY A 121 -5.31 -3.39 -6.51
N ALA A 122 -4.85 -2.29 -7.08
CA ALA A 122 -5.66 -1.14 -7.45
C ALA A 122 -5.46 -0.84 -8.94
N ALA A 123 -6.51 -0.39 -9.62
CA ALA A 123 -6.46 0.00 -11.02
C ALA A 123 -7.20 1.31 -11.26
N LEU A 124 -6.68 2.12 -12.19
CA LEU A 124 -7.25 3.39 -12.62
C LEU A 124 -8.04 3.22 -13.91
N LEU A 125 -9.32 3.55 -13.87
CA LEU A 125 -10.11 3.76 -15.07
C LEU A 125 -10.15 5.27 -15.34
N SER A 126 -9.79 5.67 -16.55
CA SER A 126 -9.94 7.06 -17.00
C SER A 126 -10.88 7.15 -18.19
N GLN A 127 -11.85 8.06 -18.08
CA GLN A 127 -12.80 8.36 -19.16
C GLN A 127 -12.54 9.78 -19.67
N PRO A 128 -12.13 9.96 -20.94
CA PRO A 128 -11.88 11.28 -21.48
C PRO A 128 -13.18 12.09 -21.55
N LEU A 129 -13.12 13.35 -21.14
CA LEU A 129 -14.21 14.31 -21.22
C LEU A 129 -13.80 15.47 -22.12
N GLU A 130 -14.72 15.88 -22.99
CA GLU A 130 -14.59 17.13 -23.73
C GLU A 130 -14.90 18.32 -22.82
N VAL A 131 -14.09 19.38 -22.92
CA VAL A 131 -14.26 20.63 -22.17
C VAL A 131 -14.59 21.74 -23.16
N ALA A 132 -15.64 22.51 -22.87
CA ALA A 132 -16.04 23.66 -23.68
C ALA A 132 -15.37 24.96 -23.18
N ALA A 133 -15.28 25.12 -21.86
CA ALA A 133 -14.60 26.22 -21.20
C ALA A 133 -14.12 25.81 -19.81
N LEU A 134 -13.06 26.47 -19.34
CA LEU A 134 -12.47 26.29 -18.02
C LEU A 134 -12.14 27.66 -17.42
N ALA A 135 -12.70 27.95 -16.25
CA ALA A 135 -12.31 29.08 -15.42
C ALA A 135 -11.49 28.57 -14.23
N LEU A 136 -10.18 28.87 -14.20
CA LEU A 136 -9.25 28.35 -13.20
C LEU A 136 -9.24 29.17 -11.89
N ASP A 137 -9.75 30.39 -11.93
CA ASP A 137 -9.93 31.25 -10.76
C ASP A 137 -11.13 30.82 -9.91
N THR A 138 -12.22 30.40 -10.56
CA THR A 138 -13.44 29.89 -9.88
C THR A 138 -13.53 28.35 -9.87
N LEU A 139 -12.59 27.66 -10.51
CA LEU A 139 -12.58 26.19 -10.68
C LEU A 139 -13.86 25.66 -11.34
N GLN A 140 -14.39 26.40 -12.31
CA GLN A 140 -15.59 26.02 -13.06
C GLN A 140 -15.23 25.42 -14.41
N LEU A 141 -15.78 24.24 -14.70
CA LEU A 141 -15.69 23.58 -16.00
C LEU A 141 -17.06 23.58 -16.66
N GLU A 142 -17.11 24.00 -17.92
CA GLU A 142 -18.27 23.82 -18.78
C GLU A 142 -18.05 22.60 -19.67
N LEU A 143 -18.94 21.62 -19.55
CA LEU A 143 -18.92 20.37 -20.30
C LEU A 143 -20.07 20.34 -21.32
N PRO A 144 -19.89 19.67 -22.47
CA PRO A 144 -20.96 19.49 -23.45
C PRO A 144 -22.19 18.77 -22.90
N PRO A 145 -23.39 19.04 -23.46
CA PRO A 145 -24.67 18.44 -23.07
C PRO A 145 -24.69 16.90 -23.07
N ALA A 146 -23.88 16.27 -23.93
CA ALA A 146 -23.80 14.81 -24.03
C ALA A 146 -23.29 14.13 -22.74
N LEU A 147 -22.75 14.91 -21.79
CA LEU A 147 -22.18 14.43 -20.54
C LEU A 147 -23.10 14.64 -19.32
N VAL A 148 -24.36 15.04 -19.51
CA VAL A 148 -25.36 15.13 -18.43
C VAL A 148 -25.46 13.78 -17.71
N GLY A 149 -25.36 13.81 -16.38
CA GLY A 149 -25.42 12.61 -15.53
C GLY A 149 -24.15 11.75 -15.51
N ARG A 150 -23.08 12.14 -16.21
CA ARG A 150 -21.80 11.41 -16.17
C ARG A 150 -20.88 11.83 -15.02
N VAL A 151 -20.96 13.08 -14.59
CA VAL A 151 -20.18 13.61 -13.47
C VAL A 151 -21.13 13.78 -12.30
N GLU A 152 -20.79 13.18 -11.17
CA GLU A 152 -21.50 13.34 -9.90
C GLU A 152 -20.65 14.12 -8.90
N VAL A 153 -21.30 14.66 -7.88
CA VAL A 153 -20.61 15.27 -6.74
C VAL A 153 -19.70 14.23 -6.08
N GLY A 154 -18.47 14.62 -5.79
CA GLY A 154 -17.40 13.74 -5.30
C GLY A 154 -16.63 12.99 -6.40
N GLY A 155 -17.01 13.11 -7.67
CA GLY A 155 -16.22 12.60 -8.80
C GLY A 155 -14.88 13.32 -8.93
N LEU A 156 -13.81 12.61 -9.32
CA LEU A 156 -12.48 13.20 -9.46
C LEU A 156 -12.15 13.44 -10.94
N LEU A 157 -11.92 14.70 -11.29
CA LEU A 157 -11.48 15.11 -12.63
C LEU A 157 -9.97 15.32 -12.65
N ARG A 158 -9.29 14.76 -13.65
CA ARG A 158 -7.87 15.02 -13.94
C ARG A 158 -7.75 15.88 -15.18
N LEU A 159 -7.30 17.12 -14.98
CA LEU A 159 -6.98 18.03 -16.07
C LEU A 159 -5.46 18.03 -16.29
N THR A 160 -5.02 17.74 -17.50
CA THR A 160 -3.59 17.76 -17.86
C THR A 160 -3.32 18.88 -18.86
N PHE A 161 -2.53 19.85 -18.45
CA PHE A 161 -2.05 20.96 -19.28
C PHE A 161 -0.74 20.53 -19.94
N ARG A 162 -0.85 19.75 -21.03
CA ARG A 162 0.32 19.09 -21.63
C ARG A 162 1.38 20.09 -22.08
N ARG A 163 0.99 21.25 -22.58
CA ARG A 163 1.96 22.27 -22.98
C ARG A 163 2.78 22.77 -21.79
N ALA A 164 2.11 23.14 -20.69
CA ALA A 164 2.72 23.76 -19.53
C ALA A 164 3.33 22.77 -18.51
N GLY A 165 3.02 21.48 -18.60
CA GLY A 165 3.58 20.46 -17.70
C GLY A 165 2.89 20.32 -16.35
N TYR A 166 1.62 20.74 -16.24
CA TYR A 166 0.86 20.69 -15.00
C TYR A 166 -0.31 19.70 -15.07
N VAL A 167 -0.60 19.09 -13.93
CA VAL A 167 -1.75 18.22 -13.70
C VAL A 167 -2.56 18.80 -12.54
N LEU A 168 -3.85 18.96 -12.76
CA LEU A 168 -4.82 19.39 -11.76
C LEU A 168 -5.75 18.22 -11.44
N MET A 169 -5.78 17.82 -10.18
CA MET A 169 -6.77 16.90 -9.63
C MET A 169 -7.88 17.71 -8.96
N LEU A 170 -9.09 17.65 -9.53
CA LEU A 170 -10.21 18.49 -9.15
C LEU A 170 -11.44 17.64 -8.77
N PRO A 171 -11.80 17.55 -7.47
CA PRO A 171 -13.05 16.91 -7.09
C PRO A 171 -14.24 17.81 -7.45
N ALA A 172 -15.28 17.21 -8.04
CA ALA A 172 -16.52 17.88 -8.36
C ALA A 172 -17.31 18.15 -7.06
N ALA A 173 -17.46 19.42 -6.69
CA ALA A 173 -18.19 19.81 -5.48
C ALA A 173 -19.66 20.14 -5.79
N VAL A 174 -19.91 20.72 -6.96
CA VAL A 174 -21.25 21.08 -7.43
C VAL A 174 -21.35 20.69 -8.89
N VAL A 175 -22.43 20.01 -9.26
CA VAL A 175 -22.76 19.73 -10.67
C VAL A 175 -24.13 20.29 -10.94
N THR A 176 -24.21 21.25 -11.85
CA THR A 176 -25.48 21.85 -12.28
C THR A 176 -25.65 21.68 -13.79
N THR A 177 -26.90 21.57 -14.22
CA THR A 177 -27.25 21.64 -15.63
C THR A 177 -27.90 22.99 -15.85
N ILE A 178 -27.28 23.84 -16.66
CA ILE A 178 -27.81 25.17 -16.97
C ILE A 178 -28.61 25.06 -18.27
N ALA A 179 -29.90 25.38 -18.18
CA ALA A 179 -30.74 25.55 -19.36
C ALA A 179 -30.21 26.76 -20.16
N PRO A 180 -30.08 26.64 -21.48
CA PRO A 180 -29.52 27.71 -22.27
C PRO A 180 -30.47 28.92 -22.32
N ASP A 181 -29.92 30.13 -22.30
CA ASP A 181 -30.69 31.38 -22.45
C ASP A 181 -31.41 31.48 -23.81
N ASP A 182 -30.93 30.72 -24.81
CA ASP A 182 -31.53 30.56 -26.13
C ASP A 182 -32.08 29.13 -26.26
N PRO A 183 -33.39 28.92 -26.51
CA PRO A 183 -33.98 27.59 -26.69
C PRO A 183 -33.41 26.81 -27.89
N ALA A 184 -32.65 27.45 -28.80
CA ALA A 184 -31.93 26.78 -29.87
C ALA A 184 -30.55 26.21 -29.44
N ARG A 185 -30.01 26.61 -28.28
CA ARG A 185 -28.78 26.03 -27.70
C ARG A 185 -29.12 24.77 -26.91
N GLN A 186 -28.12 23.89 -26.75
CA GLN A 186 -28.24 22.72 -25.89
C GLN A 186 -27.77 23.05 -24.46
N PRO A 187 -28.32 22.39 -23.42
CA PRO A 187 -27.97 22.67 -22.02
C PRO A 187 -26.51 22.32 -21.72
N ALA A 188 -25.81 23.19 -20.99
CA ALA A 188 -24.43 22.94 -20.57
C ALA A 188 -24.41 22.31 -19.18
N VAL A 189 -23.49 21.36 -18.96
CA VAL A 189 -23.20 20.87 -17.61
C VAL A 189 -22.07 21.72 -17.06
N VAL A 190 -22.30 22.35 -15.90
CA VAL A 190 -21.29 23.14 -15.20
C VAL A 190 -20.87 22.39 -13.96
N VAL A 191 -19.57 22.09 -13.88
CA VAL A 191 -18.94 21.46 -12.73
C VAL A 191 -18.16 22.53 -11.97
N GLY A 192 -18.60 22.83 -10.75
CA GLY A 192 -17.82 23.60 -9.79
C GLY A 192 -16.95 22.66 -8.98
N GLY A 193 -15.64 22.81 -9.10
CA GLY A 193 -14.69 22.08 -8.26
C GLY A 193 -14.42 22.79 -6.94
N ALA A 194 -13.97 22.03 -5.94
CA ALA A 194 -13.46 22.57 -4.69
C ALA A 194 -12.13 21.92 -4.35
N GLU A 195 -11.32 22.57 -3.52
CA GLU A 195 -10.07 22.01 -2.98
C GLU A 195 -9.21 21.32 -4.08
N PRO A 196 -8.67 22.08 -5.05
CA PRO A 196 -7.84 21.52 -6.11
C PRO A 196 -6.51 21.02 -5.55
N THR A 197 -5.95 19.96 -6.13
CA THR A 197 -4.55 19.57 -5.89
C THR A 197 -3.76 19.69 -7.17
N TRP A 198 -2.68 20.47 -7.11
CA TRP A 198 -1.83 20.74 -8.26
C TRP A 198 -0.57 19.89 -8.21
N PHE A 199 -0.20 19.40 -9.38
CA PHE A 199 1.04 18.68 -9.60
C PHE A 199 1.75 19.19 -10.86
N LYS A 200 3.06 18.92 -10.94
CA LYS A 200 3.82 19.04 -12.19
C LYS A 200 4.52 17.72 -12.51
N THR A 201 4.77 17.48 -13.79
CA THR A 201 5.41 16.24 -14.29
C THR A 201 6.93 16.34 -14.36
N ALA A 202 7.48 17.56 -14.32
CA ALA A 202 8.90 17.84 -14.41
C ALA A 202 9.35 18.78 -13.27
N PRO A 203 10.62 18.68 -12.81
CA PRO A 203 11.11 19.40 -11.64
C PRO A 203 11.32 20.90 -11.86
N LEU A 204 11.57 21.35 -13.09
CA LEU A 204 11.62 22.77 -13.40
C LEU A 204 10.37 23.15 -14.19
N SER A 205 9.69 24.20 -13.75
CA SER A 205 8.62 24.83 -14.50
C SER A 205 9.08 26.12 -15.16
N ASP A 206 8.39 26.46 -16.24
CA ASP A 206 8.68 27.53 -17.20
C ASP A 206 9.20 28.83 -16.56
N SER A 207 10.33 29.34 -17.07
CA SER A 207 10.96 30.57 -16.55
C SER A 207 11.08 31.65 -17.62
N LEU A 208 9.97 31.96 -18.28
CA LEU A 208 9.91 33.01 -19.29
C LEU A 208 9.94 34.44 -18.69
N THR A 209 9.63 34.59 -17.40
CA THR A 209 9.51 35.91 -16.74
C THR A 209 10.69 36.27 -15.84
N ASN A 210 11.50 35.31 -15.35
CA ASN A 210 12.75 35.57 -14.62
C ASN A 210 13.65 34.31 -14.57
N PRO A 211 14.35 33.96 -15.67
CA PRO A 211 15.18 32.76 -15.72
C PRO A 211 16.27 32.79 -14.66
N ALA A 212 16.31 31.73 -13.83
CA ALA A 212 17.48 31.48 -13.01
C ALA A 212 18.71 31.40 -13.93
N PRO A 213 19.86 31.97 -13.52
CA PRO A 213 21.07 31.98 -14.33
C PRO A 213 21.43 30.53 -14.70
N ALA A 214 21.59 30.28 -16.00
CA ALA A 214 21.85 28.95 -16.53
C ALA A 214 23.02 28.96 -17.51
N LEU A 215 23.76 27.86 -17.54
CA LEU A 215 24.88 27.65 -18.45
C LEU A 215 24.64 26.38 -19.25
N ALA A 216 24.85 26.44 -20.57
CA ALA A 216 24.80 25.27 -21.42
C ALA A 216 26.22 24.81 -21.77
N ARG A 217 26.43 23.50 -21.86
CA ARG A 217 27.70 22.89 -22.28
C ARG A 217 27.44 21.83 -23.32
N VAL A 218 28.18 21.91 -24.42
CA VAL A 218 28.12 20.89 -25.47
C VAL A 218 28.89 19.66 -24.99
N LEU A 219 28.29 18.48 -25.05
CA LEU A 219 28.97 17.23 -24.71
C LEU A 219 29.65 16.68 -25.97
N LEU A 220 30.97 16.63 -25.93
CA LEU A 220 31.83 16.12 -26.99
C LEU A 220 32.34 14.72 -26.60
N PRO A 221 32.76 13.88 -27.55
CA PRO A 221 33.32 12.55 -27.24
C PRO A 221 34.52 12.60 -26.29
N GLU A 222 35.32 13.67 -26.36
CA GLU A 222 36.55 13.83 -25.57
C GLU A 222 36.38 14.71 -24.32
N GLY A 223 35.16 15.15 -24.00
CA GLY A 223 34.88 15.95 -22.80
C GLY A 223 33.77 16.99 -22.98
N GLU A 224 33.80 18.04 -22.17
CA GLU A 224 32.82 19.13 -22.22
C GLU A 224 33.37 20.34 -22.99
N GLY A 225 32.55 20.89 -23.88
CA GLY A 225 32.81 22.15 -24.55
C GLY A 225 32.80 23.37 -23.61
N PRO A 226 33.19 24.55 -24.11
CA PRO A 226 33.15 25.77 -23.33
C PRO A 226 31.71 26.10 -22.87
N PRO A 227 31.53 26.76 -21.71
CA PRO A 227 30.22 27.15 -21.24
C PRO A 227 29.61 28.22 -22.15
N LEU A 228 28.37 28.00 -22.55
CA LEU A 228 27.53 28.90 -23.33
C LEU A 228 26.54 29.59 -22.39
N ALA A 229 26.50 30.92 -22.42
CA ALA A 229 25.54 31.69 -21.62
C ALA A 229 24.11 31.49 -22.15
N VAL A 230 23.18 31.12 -21.25
CA VAL A 230 21.77 30.93 -21.57
C VAL A 230 21.00 32.12 -21.03
N SER A 231 20.39 32.91 -21.92
CA SER A 231 19.63 34.10 -21.54
C SER A 231 18.19 33.79 -21.13
N ALA A 232 17.62 32.70 -21.64
CA ALA A 232 16.31 32.20 -21.26
C ALA A 232 16.19 30.71 -21.58
N TRP A 233 15.34 30.01 -20.85
CA TRP A 233 15.05 28.61 -21.07
C TRP A 233 13.59 28.31 -20.74
N SER A 234 12.99 27.37 -21.44
CA SER A 234 11.63 26.88 -21.20
C SER A 234 11.53 25.38 -21.44
N PHE A 235 10.63 24.75 -20.71
CA PHE A 235 10.30 23.33 -20.85
C PHE A 235 8.81 23.21 -21.15
N THR A 236 8.48 22.53 -22.24
CA THR A 236 7.11 22.36 -22.71
C THR A 236 6.84 20.89 -23.03
N GLU A 237 5.58 20.56 -23.35
CA GLU A 237 5.15 19.20 -23.66
C GLU A 237 5.48 18.24 -22.50
N LEU A 238 4.95 18.52 -21.31
CA LEU A 238 5.19 17.76 -20.06
C LEU A 238 6.66 17.70 -19.63
N GLY A 239 7.51 18.59 -20.17
CA GLY A 239 8.94 18.56 -19.94
C GLY A 239 9.69 17.62 -20.88
N GLU A 240 9.14 17.32 -22.07
CA GLU A 240 9.83 16.55 -23.12
C GLU A 240 10.57 17.43 -24.13
N VAL A 241 10.20 18.72 -24.22
CA VAL A 241 10.80 19.67 -25.16
C VAL A 241 11.45 20.82 -24.39
N ALA A 242 12.75 20.98 -24.59
CA ALA A 242 13.51 22.11 -24.06
C ALA A 242 13.76 23.15 -25.15
N THR A 243 13.56 24.42 -24.84
CA THR A 243 13.94 25.56 -25.68
C THR A 243 14.91 26.45 -24.92
N LEU A 244 16.10 26.70 -25.48
CA LEU A 244 17.15 27.52 -24.88
C LEU A 244 17.50 28.70 -25.79
N LEU A 245 17.57 29.90 -25.23
CA LEU A 245 18.16 31.06 -25.91
C LEU A 245 19.62 31.19 -25.46
N ILE A 246 20.56 30.95 -26.37
CA ILE A 246 22.00 30.99 -26.08
C ILE A 246 22.70 32.09 -26.86
N GLN A 247 23.71 32.71 -26.24
CA GLN A 247 24.50 33.78 -26.86
C GLN A 247 25.70 33.19 -27.62
N VAL A 248 25.48 32.84 -28.89
CA VAL A 248 26.53 32.35 -29.79
C VAL A 248 26.17 32.70 -31.25
N PRO A 249 27.14 32.96 -32.14
CA PRO A 249 26.89 33.05 -33.57
C PRO A 249 26.28 31.75 -34.12
N ILE A 250 25.34 31.85 -35.07
CA ILE A 250 24.66 30.67 -35.62
C ILE A 250 25.59 29.65 -36.29
N GLY A 251 26.74 30.10 -36.82
CA GLY A 251 27.76 29.22 -37.39
C GLY A 251 28.48 28.35 -36.36
N ASP A 252 28.53 28.81 -35.10
CA ASP A 252 29.18 28.13 -33.98
C ASP A 252 28.16 27.44 -33.06
N ALA A 253 26.86 27.47 -33.44
CA ALA A 253 25.79 26.85 -32.68
C ALA A 253 25.87 25.31 -32.76
N PRO A 254 25.48 24.59 -31.69
CA PRO A 254 25.43 23.13 -31.70
C PRO A 254 24.54 22.59 -32.82
N VAL A 255 25.07 21.69 -33.66
CA VAL A 255 24.31 21.11 -34.77
C VAL A 255 23.22 20.14 -34.27
N PRO A 256 22.13 19.92 -35.01
CA PRO A 256 21.16 18.88 -34.69
C PRO A 256 21.81 17.50 -34.50
N GLY A 257 21.35 16.75 -33.50
CA GLY A 257 21.92 15.49 -33.01
C GLY A 257 22.96 15.65 -31.90
N THR A 258 23.45 16.88 -31.64
CA THR A 258 24.41 17.15 -30.57
C THR A 258 23.75 17.07 -29.20
N ARG A 259 24.43 16.47 -28.21
CA ARG A 259 23.97 16.48 -26.82
C ARG A 259 24.47 17.72 -26.09
N VAL A 260 23.57 18.40 -25.40
CA VAL A 260 23.86 19.61 -24.62
C VAL A 260 23.38 19.39 -23.18
N ARG A 261 24.22 19.72 -22.20
CA ARG A 261 23.84 19.78 -20.79
C ARG A 261 23.55 21.23 -20.41
N LEU A 262 22.37 21.48 -19.86
CA LEU A 262 21.97 22.73 -19.24
C LEU A 262 22.12 22.62 -17.73
N ASP A 263 22.91 23.50 -17.13
CA ASP A 263 23.10 23.62 -15.69
C ASP A 263 22.22 24.79 -15.18
N VAL A 264 21.18 24.49 -14.38
CA VAL A 264 20.29 25.45 -13.73
C VAL A 264 20.42 25.30 -12.21
N GLY A 265 21.31 26.09 -11.61
CA GLY A 265 21.66 25.91 -10.19
C GLY A 265 22.26 24.51 -9.95
N PRO A 266 21.73 23.71 -9.00
CA PRO A 266 22.19 22.34 -8.76
C PRO A 266 21.60 21.31 -9.74
N THR A 267 20.59 21.69 -10.53
CA THR A 267 19.88 20.80 -11.45
C THR A 267 20.54 20.80 -12.81
N GLN A 268 20.72 19.61 -13.39
CA GLN A 268 21.30 19.42 -14.72
C GLN A 268 20.23 18.82 -15.63
N VAL A 269 20.13 19.33 -16.86
CA VAL A 269 19.21 18.83 -17.88
C VAL A 269 20.00 18.51 -19.13
N LEU A 270 20.01 17.24 -19.50
CA LEU A 270 20.59 16.76 -20.73
C LEU A 270 19.54 16.80 -21.83
N MET A 271 19.89 17.29 -23.01
CA MET A 271 19.01 17.32 -24.17
C MET A 271 19.75 16.95 -25.46
N THR A 272 19.04 16.34 -26.40
CA THR A 272 19.52 16.16 -27.78
C THR A 272 18.97 17.30 -28.64
N VAL A 273 19.84 18.09 -29.26
CA VAL A 273 19.46 19.22 -30.12
C VAL A 273 18.74 18.69 -31.36
N GLN A 274 17.55 19.20 -31.63
CA GLN A 274 16.77 18.86 -32.82
C GLN A 274 16.75 19.99 -33.85
N ALA A 275 16.75 21.23 -33.38
CA ALA A 275 16.72 22.39 -34.27
C ALA A 275 17.49 23.57 -33.67
N VAL A 276 18.06 24.36 -34.57
CA VAL A 276 18.70 25.65 -34.28
C VAL A 276 18.00 26.70 -35.11
N LEU A 277 17.48 27.74 -34.47
CA LEU A 277 16.75 28.81 -35.12
C LEU A 277 17.47 30.14 -34.87
N ALA A 278 17.62 30.94 -35.93
CA ALA A 278 18.13 32.30 -35.80
C ALA A 278 17.10 33.15 -35.04
N THR A 279 17.55 33.93 -34.06
CA THR A 279 16.68 34.90 -33.39
C THR A 279 16.87 36.30 -33.99
N PRO A 280 15.92 37.23 -33.82
CA PRO A 280 16.07 38.61 -34.25
C PRO A 280 17.19 39.36 -33.52
N ALA A 281 17.60 38.88 -32.34
CA ALA A 281 18.70 39.43 -31.56
C ALA A 281 20.04 38.97 -32.13
N ALA A 282 20.86 39.92 -32.57
CA ALA A 282 22.18 39.62 -33.12
C ALA A 282 23.05 38.85 -32.11
N GLY A 283 23.56 37.69 -32.51
CA GLY A 283 24.42 36.85 -31.67
C GLY A 283 23.68 35.93 -30.69
N THR A 284 22.35 35.80 -30.80
CA THR A 284 21.56 34.84 -30.02
C THR A 284 20.89 33.82 -30.96
N VAL A 285 20.91 32.55 -30.57
CA VAL A 285 20.20 31.47 -31.28
C VAL A 285 19.26 30.75 -30.33
N GLU A 286 18.15 30.26 -30.88
CA GLU A 286 17.19 29.42 -30.18
C GLU A 286 17.53 27.95 -30.50
N LEU A 287 17.91 27.20 -29.46
CA LEU A 287 18.07 25.75 -29.53
C LEU A 287 16.78 25.09 -29.07
N ARG A 288 16.29 24.13 -29.86
CA ARG A 288 15.24 23.21 -29.43
C ARG A 288 15.77 21.81 -29.35
N GLY A 289 15.40 21.07 -28.31
CA GLY A 289 15.77 19.67 -28.18
C GLY A 289 14.75 18.84 -27.43
N ARG A 290 14.95 17.53 -27.51
CA ARG A 290 14.13 16.47 -26.89
C ARG A 290 15.04 15.44 -26.21
N GLU A 291 14.47 14.30 -25.81
CA GLU A 291 15.17 13.22 -25.10
C GLU A 291 15.79 13.75 -23.81
N LEU A 292 14.94 14.42 -23.00
CA LEU A 292 15.42 15.11 -21.83
C LEU A 292 15.77 14.11 -20.72
N GLY A 293 17.00 14.20 -20.22
CA GLY A 293 17.45 13.51 -19.02
C GLY A 293 17.67 14.53 -17.91
N TRP A 294 16.98 14.38 -16.80
CA TRP A 294 17.05 15.30 -15.67
C TRP A 294 17.91 14.68 -14.57
N SER A 295 18.85 15.44 -14.05
CA SER A 295 19.67 15.02 -12.91
C SER A 295 19.59 16.09 -11.84
N LEU A 296 18.90 15.79 -10.75
CA LEU A 296 18.71 16.67 -9.60
C LEU A 296 19.78 16.43 -8.53
N PRO A 297 20.03 17.39 -7.62
CA PRO A 297 20.85 17.12 -6.44
C PRO A 297 20.31 15.91 -5.66
N ALA A 298 21.17 15.36 -4.79
CA ALA A 298 20.74 14.30 -3.88
C ALA A 298 19.55 14.80 -3.05
N PRO A 299 18.50 13.98 -2.89
CA PRO A 299 17.36 14.33 -2.06
C PRO A 299 17.76 14.72 -0.64
N ASP A 300 17.06 15.73 -0.11
CA ASP A 300 17.19 16.18 1.27
C ASP A 300 16.61 15.13 2.23
N GLN A 301 15.51 14.49 1.83
CA GLN A 301 14.85 13.43 2.59
C GLN A 301 14.15 12.44 1.66
N VAL A 302 14.23 11.14 1.97
CA VAL A 302 13.42 10.10 1.34
C VAL A 302 12.63 9.39 2.43
N LEU A 303 11.31 9.38 2.29
CA LEU A 303 10.40 8.80 3.27
C LEU A 303 9.61 7.66 2.66
N LEU A 304 9.67 6.53 3.35
CA LEU A 304 8.80 5.38 3.17
C LEU A 304 7.73 5.43 4.25
N PHE A 305 6.50 5.13 3.89
CA PHE A 305 5.41 5.16 4.85
C PHE A 305 5.04 3.74 5.25
N SER A 306 5.14 3.48 6.55
CA SER A 306 4.50 2.34 7.19
C SER A 306 3.22 2.78 7.91
N ARG A 307 2.49 1.82 8.48
CA ARG A 307 1.14 1.94 9.04
C ARG A 307 0.82 3.20 9.85
N ASP A 308 1.74 3.73 10.65
CA ASP A 308 1.40 4.68 11.71
C ASP A 308 1.53 6.17 11.32
N ASP A 309 1.51 6.49 10.01
CA ASP A 309 1.87 7.81 9.48
C ASP A 309 3.29 8.27 9.90
N GLU A 310 4.04 7.42 10.62
CA GLU A 310 5.43 7.65 11.02
C GLU A 310 6.33 7.09 9.91
N PRO A 311 6.97 7.98 9.13
CA PRO A 311 7.70 7.58 7.97
C PRO A 311 9.07 7.04 8.36
N ILE A 312 9.47 5.95 7.74
CA ILE A 312 10.84 5.44 7.80
C ILE A 312 11.67 6.29 6.84
N SER A 313 12.72 6.92 7.36
CA SER A 313 13.66 7.68 6.53
C SER A 313 14.66 6.73 5.88
N ALA A 314 14.83 6.85 4.57
CA ALA A 314 15.93 6.24 3.82
C ALA A 314 16.92 7.31 3.39
N ARG A 315 18.20 6.93 3.32
CA ARG A 315 19.25 7.81 2.83
C ARG A 315 19.42 7.62 1.32
N ALA A 316 19.41 8.72 0.57
CA ALA A 316 19.79 8.71 -0.83
C ALA A 316 21.32 8.64 -0.98
N LEU A 317 21.79 7.80 -1.89
CA LEU A 317 23.20 7.56 -2.16
C LEU A 317 23.76 8.48 -3.27
N GLY A 318 22.87 9.08 -4.07
CA GLY A 318 23.25 9.85 -5.23
C GLY A 318 22.19 10.86 -5.67
N ARG A 319 22.37 11.34 -6.90
CA ARG A 319 21.45 12.26 -7.58
C ARG A 319 20.14 11.55 -7.92
N LEU A 320 19.07 12.32 -8.00
CA LEU A 320 17.78 11.83 -8.48
C LEU A 320 17.71 12.05 -10.00
N GLU A 321 17.54 10.97 -10.74
CA GLU A 321 17.53 10.98 -12.21
C GLU A 321 16.11 10.83 -12.73
N LEU A 322 15.73 11.58 -13.77
CA LEU A 322 14.47 11.38 -14.49
C LEU A 322 14.72 11.26 -16.00
N SER A 323 14.10 10.27 -16.62
CA SER A 323 14.14 10.06 -18.07
C SER A 323 12.83 9.43 -18.52
N ASP A 324 12.22 9.97 -19.56
CA ASP A 324 10.97 9.45 -20.15
C ASP A 324 9.83 9.26 -19.11
N GLY A 325 9.76 10.15 -18.11
CA GLY A 325 8.75 10.11 -17.04
C GLY A 325 9.07 9.17 -15.88
N ASP A 326 10.09 8.32 -16.02
CA ASP A 326 10.56 7.45 -14.95
C ASP A 326 11.60 8.16 -14.08
N VAL A 327 11.44 8.01 -12.78
CA VAL A 327 12.35 8.50 -11.74
C VAL A 327 13.21 7.34 -11.29
N THR A 328 14.52 7.54 -11.22
CA THR A 328 15.49 6.59 -10.67
C THR A 328 16.21 7.19 -9.47
N LEU A 329 16.32 6.41 -8.40
CA LEU A 329 16.95 6.83 -7.16
C LEU A 329 17.68 5.66 -6.48
N ASP A 330 18.93 5.88 -6.10
CA ASP A 330 19.73 4.90 -5.36
C ASP A 330 19.63 5.19 -3.85
N LEU A 331 19.31 4.16 -3.07
CA LEU A 331 19.00 4.26 -1.66
C LEU A 331 19.78 3.25 -0.82
N ASP A 332 20.06 3.64 0.42
CA ASP A 332 20.72 2.83 1.45
C ASP A 332 19.66 2.17 2.34
N LEU A 333 19.13 1.01 1.90
CA LEU A 333 18.21 0.16 2.64
C LEU A 333 18.06 -1.22 1.96
N PRO A 334 17.75 -2.27 2.72
CA PRO A 334 17.54 -3.61 2.16
C PRO A 334 16.35 -3.63 1.19
N ALA A 335 16.48 -4.40 0.10
CA ALA A 335 15.43 -4.54 -0.92
C ALA A 335 14.12 -5.09 -0.33
N LEU A 336 14.21 -5.95 0.69
CA LEU A 336 13.05 -6.49 1.39
C LEU A 336 12.21 -5.41 2.10
N ALA A 337 12.82 -4.29 2.49
CA ALA A 337 12.11 -3.16 3.09
C ALA A 337 11.35 -2.30 2.06
N LEU A 338 11.51 -2.59 0.76
CA LEU A 338 10.87 -1.88 -0.36
C LEU A 338 10.07 -2.84 -1.26
N PRO A 339 8.90 -3.31 -0.83
CA PRO A 339 7.98 -4.01 -1.74
C PRO A 339 7.64 -3.14 -2.95
N LEU A 340 7.48 -3.77 -4.12
CA LEU A 340 6.94 -3.09 -5.30
C LEU A 340 5.55 -2.53 -4.96
N GLY A 341 5.29 -1.28 -5.34
CA GLY A 341 4.04 -0.56 -5.06
C GLY A 341 4.07 0.32 -3.82
N THR A 342 5.16 0.27 -3.08
CA THR A 342 5.40 1.21 -2.00
C THR A 342 5.37 2.65 -2.53
N MET A 343 4.72 3.54 -1.79
CA MET A 343 4.73 4.98 -2.04
C MET A 343 5.91 5.62 -1.32
N LEU A 344 6.71 6.40 -2.06
CA LEU A 344 7.82 7.20 -1.53
C LEU A 344 7.48 8.68 -1.62
N ARG A 345 7.80 9.44 -0.56
CA ARG A 345 7.93 10.89 -0.63
C ARG A 345 9.40 11.24 -0.70
N VAL A 346 9.79 11.96 -1.73
CA VAL A 346 11.16 12.43 -1.95
C VAL A 346 11.15 13.95 -1.89
N ASP A 347 11.80 14.49 -0.87
CA ASP A 347 11.96 15.93 -0.71
C ASP A 347 13.32 16.32 -1.30
N VAL A 348 13.31 17.18 -2.33
CA VAL A 348 14.54 17.60 -3.01
C VAL A 348 14.40 19.03 -3.50
N ALA A 349 15.40 19.85 -3.18
CA ALA A 349 15.44 21.27 -3.56
C ALA A 349 14.19 22.06 -3.10
N GLY A 350 13.63 21.69 -1.94
CA GLY A 350 12.43 22.32 -1.37
C GLY A 350 11.10 21.91 -2.01
N GLU A 351 11.11 20.92 -2.91
CA GLU A 351 9.91 20.39 -3.55
C GLU A 351 9.66 18.94 -3.13
N GLN A 352 8.40 18.51 -3.19
CA GLN A 352 7.98 17.16 -2.80
C GLN A 352 7.56 16.34 -4.02
N LEU A 353 8.27 15.25 -4.28
CA LEU A 353 7.93 14.24 -5.28
C LEU A 353 7.27 13.04 -4.61
N TRP A 354 6.09 12.65 -5.09
CA TRP A 354 5.43 11.41 -4.72
C TRP A 354 5.64 10.36 -5.80
N LEU A 355 6.30 9.26 -5.46
CA LEU A 355 6.78 8.22 -6.38
C LEU A 355 6.19 6.86 -6.00
N THR A 356 5.64 6.13 -6.96
CA THR A 356 5.26 4.72 -6.78
C THR A 356 6.41 3.84 -7.23
N VAL A 357 6.88 2.95 -6.35
CA VAL A 357 7.96 2.01 -6.66
C VAL A 357 7.47 0.95 -7.63
N GLN A 358 8.04 0.91 -8.83
CA GLN A 358 7.67 -0.08 -9.86
C GLN A 358 8.73 -1.17 -10.04
N HIS A 359 9.99 -0.82 -9.80
CA HIS A 359 11.11 -1.74 -9.91
C HIS A 359 12.15 -1.46 -8.82
N VAL A 360 12.73 -2.53 -8.27
CA VAL A 360 13.82 -2.46 -7.28
C VAL A 360 14.93 -3.40 -7.76
N ARG A 361 16.17 -2.92 -7.76
CA ARG A 361 17.35 -3.67 -8.13
C ARG A 361 18.44 -3.48 -7.07
N VAL A 362 18.99 -4.56 -6.53
CA VAL A 362 20.19 -4.49 -5.68
C VAL A 362 21.38 -4.10 -6.56
N ILE A 363 22.07 -3.01 -6.21
CA ILE A 363 23.23 -2.49 -6.94
C ILE A 363 24.54 -2.74 -6.22
N ALA A 364 24.52 -2.89 -4.89
CA ALA A 364 25.65 -3.35 -4.10
C ALA A 364 25.15 -4.08 -2.85
N ASP A 365 25.87 -5.13 -2.46
CA ASP A 365 25.74 -5.77 -1.16
C ASP A 365 26.94 -5.31 -0.31
N VAL A 366 26.68 -4.54 0.74
CA VAL A 366 27.71 -3.95 1.60
C VAL A 366 27.88 -4.79 2.89
N GLY A 367 27.44 -6.05 2.86
CA GLY A 367 27.57 -6.99 3.97
C GLY A 367 26.82 -6.52 5.22
N ALA A 368 27.50 -6.50 6.37
CA ALA A 368 26.89 -6.17 7.68
C ALA A 368 26.29 -4.74 7.78
N THR A 369 26.50 -3.88 6.80
CA THR A 369 26.04 -2.47 6.79
C THR A 369 24.75 -2.23 5.99
N GLY A 370 24.26 -3.22 5.24
CA GLY A 370 23.02 -3.13 4.46
C GLY A 370 23.23 -3.36 2.96
N GLU A 371 22.13 -3.36 2.21
CA GLU A 371 22.14 -3.41 0.74
C GLU A 371 21.94 -1.99 0.20
N HIS A 372 22.57 -1.70 -0.93
CA HIS A 372 22.22 -0.54 -1.73
C HIS A 372 21.28 -0.95 -2.84
N VAL A 373 20.17 -0.23 -2.98
CA VAL A 373 19.11 -0.54 -3.93
C VAL A 373 18.84 0.64 -4.85
N GLN A 374 18.71 0.34 -6.13
CA GLN A 374 18.19 1.26 -7.12
C GLN A 374 16.69 1.05 -7.26
N VAL A 375 15.96 2.13 -7.06
CA VAL A 375 14.51 2.21 -7.19
C VAL A 375 14.17 2.93 -8.49
N ARG A 376 13.22 2.39 -9.25
CA ARG A 376 12.63 3.04 -10.43
C ARG A 376 11.11 3.04 -10.34
N GLY A 377 10.49 4.13 -10.80
CA GLY A 377 9.05 4.22 -10.93
C GLY A 377 8.58 5.56 -11.46
N GLN A 378 7.30 5.86 -11.32
CA GLN A 378 6.69 7.10 -11.81
C GLN A 378 6.11 7.92 -10.67
N GLY A 379 6.14 9.24 -10.83
CA GLY A 379 5.72 10.15 -9.78
C GLY A 379 5.26 11.52 -10.25
N LEU A 380 4.69 12.27 -9.31
CA LEU A 380 4.21 13.62 -9.52
C LEU A 380 4.75 14.55 -8.42
N TRP A 381 5.12 15.76 -8.81
CA TRP A 381 5.61 16.77 -7.89
C TRP A 381 4.45 17.59 -7.36
N LEU A 382 4.24 17.59 -6.04
CA LEU A 382 3.18 18.36 -5.41
C LEU A 382 3.45 19.87 -5.55
N GLN A 383 2.41 20.64 -5.80
CA GLN A 383 2.45 22.10 -5.87
C GLN A 383 1.53 22.69 -4.80
N ALA A 384 2.09 23.58 -3.98
CA ALA A 384 1.35 24.22 -2.88
C ALA A 384 0.30 25.22 -3.39
N THR A 385 0.52 25.82 -4.56
CA THR A 385 -0.36 26.85 -5.11
C THR A 385 -0.61 26.62 -6.60
N ARG A 386 -1.66 27.29 -7.11
CA ARG A 386 -1.95 27.31 -8.53
C ARG A 386 -0.75 27.88 -9.30
N PRO A 387 -0.32 27.22 -10.39
CA PRO A 387 0.72 27.75 -11.26
C PRO A 387 0.35 29.10 -11.88
N LEU A 388 1.21 30.11 -11.69
CA LEU A 388 1.05 31.44 -12.29
C LEU A 388 1.21 31.45 -13.81
N ALA A 389 1.89 30.44 -14.37
CA ALA A 389 2.09 30.29 -15.81
C ALA A 389 0.79 29.95 -16.58
N LEU A 390 -0.22 29.42 -15.88
CA LEU A 390 -1.48 29.01 -16.51
C LEU A 390 -2.46 30.19 -16.63
N PRO A 391 -3.14 30.36 -17.79
CA PRO A 391 -4.15 31.40 -17.99
C PRO A 391 -5.27 31.37 -16.94
N THR A 392 -5.85 32.53 -16.60
CA THR A 392 -6.97 32.60 -15.63
C THR A 392 -8.21 31.86 -16.11
N ALA A 393 -8.47 31.85 -17.40
CA ALA A 393 -9.51 31.07 -18.04
C ALA A 393 -9.09 30.64 -19.44
N LEU A 394 -9.66 29.53 -19.91
CA LEU A 394 -9.55 29.01 -21.26
C LEU A 394 -10.96 28.88 -21.84
N ARG A 395 -11.25 29.60 -22.92
CA ARG A 395 -12.57 29.60 -23.57
C ARG A 395 -12.46 29.21 -25.04
N GLY A 396 -13.29 28.25 -25.44
CA GLY A 396 -13.37 27.77 -26.81
C GLY A 396 -12.19 26.87 -27.22
N GLN A 397 -12.39 26.13 -28.31
CA GLN A 397 -11.49 25.06 -28.74
C GLN A 397 -10.06 25.53 -29.05
N VAL A 398 -9.88 26.77 -29.55
CA VAL A 398 -8.55 27.29 -29.92
C VAL A 398 -7.65 27.44 -28.70
N GLN A 399 -8.16 28.01 -27.59
CA GLN A 399 -7.37 28.22 -26.38
C GLN A 399 -7.08 26.90 -25.66
N LEU A 400 -8.07 26.00 -25.61
CA LEU A 400 -7.91 24.67 -25.02
C LEU A 400 -6.90 23.82 -25.79
N ALA A 401 -6.93 23.87 -27.13
CA ALA A 401 -5.97 23.19 -27.99
C ALA A 401 -4.56 23.80 -27.90
N ALA A 402 -4.45 25.11 -27.71
CA ALA A 402 -3.16 25.79 -27.52
C ALA A 402 -2.42 25.30 -26.27
N GLU A 403 -3.16 24.99 -25.19
CA GLU A 403 -2.62 24.36 -23.97
C GLU A 403 -2.54 22.83 -24.06
N ARG A 404 -3.07 22.24 -25.13
CA ARG A 404 -3.27 20.78 -25.29
C ARG A 404 -3.92 20.17 -24.04
N LEU A 405 -4.96 20.85 -23.56
CA LEU A 405 -5.70 20.43 -22.36
C LEU A 405 -6.41 19.09 -22.62
N THR A 406 -6.21 18.13 -21.73
CA THR A 406 -7.06 16.93 -21.64
C THR A 406 -7.77 16.92 -20.30
N CYS A 407 -9.01 16.46 -20.28
CA CYS A 407 -9.80 16.26 -19.06
C CYS A 407 -10.26 14.81 -19.02
N GLU A 408 -10.14 14.16 -17.87
CA GLU A 408 -10.57 12.79 -17.66
C GLU A 408 -11.35 12.69 -16.36
N LEU A 409 -12.44 11.92 -16.36
CA LEU A 409 -13.11 11.46 -15.15
C LEU A 409 -12.44 10.17 -14.68
N LEU A 410 -12.03 10.14 -13.42
CA LEU A 410 -11.30 9.02 -12.84
C LEU A 410 -12.19 8.18 -11.93
N SER A 411 -12.11 6.86 -12.11
CA SER A 411 -12.64 5.87 -11.16
C SER A 411 -11.58 4.83 -10.79
N LEU A 412 -11.78 4.22 -9.63
CA LEU A 412 -10.92 3.22 -9.04
C LEU A 412 -11.58 1.84 -9.16
N GLU A 413 -10.78 0.83 -9.41
CA GLU A 413 -11.14 -0.56 -9.13
C GLU A 413 -10.23 -1.14 -8.06
N LEU A 414 -10.80 -1.94 -7.16
CA LEU A 414 -10.06 -2.69 -6.15
C LEU A 414 -10.16 -4.19 -6.44
N TRP A 415 -9.01 -4.85 -6.36
CA TRP A 415 -8.84 -6.25 -6.69
C TRP A 415 -8.26 -6.96 -5.48
N ALA A 416 -8.98 -7.93 -4.92
CA ALA A 416 -8.54 -8.68 -3.76
C ALA A 416 -8.46 -10.16 -4.13
N ARG A 417 -7.28 -10.76 -3.94
CA ARG A 417 -7.08 -12.21 -4.16
C ARG A 417 -6.48 -12.85 -2.93
N GLN A 418 -6.87 -14.10 -2.69
CA GLN A 418 -6.24 -14.96 -1.70
C GLN A 418 -5.40 -15.99 -2.45
N ASP A 419 -4.11 -16.06 -2.13
CA ASP A 419 -3.15 -16.96 -2.78
C ASP A 419 -3.16 -16.86 -4.33
N GLN A 420 -3.39 -17.97 -5.04
CA GLN A 420 -3.44 -18.07 -6.50
C GLN A 420 -4.87 -18.07 -7.06
N ALA A 421 -5.88 -17.80 -6.23
CA ALA A 421 -7.27 -17.76 -6.67
C ALA A 421 -7.55 -16.55 -7.59
N GLU A 422 -8.65 -16.64 -8.36
CA GLU A 422 -9.13 -15.50 -9.14
C GLU A 422 -9.45 -14.31 -8.22
N PRO A 423 -9.03 -13.08 -8.59
CA PRO A 423 -9.27 -11.91 -7.78
C PRO A 423 -10.76 -11.55 -7.77
N LEU A 424 -11.30 -11.33 -6.57
CA LEU A 424 -12.57 -10.65 -6.42
C LEU A 424 -12.37 -9.15 -6.74
N ARG A 425 -13.24 -8.62 -7.60
CA ARG A 425 -13.17 -7.23 -8.07
C ARG A 425 -14.34 -6.43 -7.55
N LEU A 426 -14.07 -5.19 -7.20
CA LEU A 426 -15.09 -4.17 -6.97
C LEU A 426 -14.73 -2.94 -7.81
N ASP A 427 -15.65 -2.56 -8.69
CA ASP A 427 -15.43 -1.53 -9.69
C ASP A 427 -16.23 -0.25 -9.40
N SER A 428 -16.03 0.74 -10.28
CA SER A 428 -16.78 2.00 -10.29
C SER A 428 -16.68 2.74 -8.96
N LEU A 429 -15.53 2.64 -8.30
CA LEU A 429 -15.28 3.31 -7.02
C LEU A 429 -14.78 4.74 -7.28
N ALA A 430 -15.14 5.64 -6.38
CA ALA A 430 -14.79 7.04 -6.46
C ALA A 430 -13.71 7.42 -5.44
N PHE A 431 -12.94 8.46 -5.77
CA PHE A 431 -11.86 8.97 -4.92
C PHE A 431 -12.30 10.06 -3.94
N GLY A 432 -13.44 10.73 -4.19
CA GLY A 432 -13.93 11.82 -3.35
C GLY A 432 -14.97 11.36 -2.31
N PRO A 433 -14.91 11.86 -1.07
CA PRO A 433 -15.76 11.41 0.04
C PRO A 433 -17.25 11.69 -0.15
N ASP A 434 -17.59 12.70 -0.94
CA ASP A 434 -18.99 13.05 -1.18
C ASP A 434 -19.71 12.18 -2.20
N HIS A 435 -18.96 11.33 -2.91
CA HIS A 435 -19.52 10.45 -3.92
C HIS A 435 -20.22 9.24 -3.28
N PRO A 436 -21.41 8.83 -3.77
CA PRO A 436 -22.09 7.62 -3.31
C PRO A 436 -21.25 6.33 -3.33
N ARG A 437 -20.23 6.24 -4.19
CA ARG A 437 -19.34 5.09 -4.35
C ARG A 437 -17.91 5.37 -3.87
N PHE A 438 -17.73 6.31 -2.94
CA PHE A 438 -16.42 6.57 -2.35
C PHE A 438 -15.82 5.30 -1.75
N TRP A 439 -14.64 4.88 -2.22
CA TRP A 439 -14.02 3.63 -1.77
C TRP A 439 -13.73 3.62 -0.26
N GLY A 440 -13.43 4.79 0.32
CA GLY A 440 -13.17 4.93 1.75
C GLY A 440 -14.42 4.74 2.63
N ALA A 441 -15.61 4.59 2.04
CA ALA A 441 -16.86 4.28 2.73
C ALA A 441 -17.26 2.78 2.62
N LEU A 442 -16.34 1.93 2.17
CA LEU A 442 -16.55 0.47 2.17
C LEU A 442 -16.78 -0.03 3.60
N PRO A 443 -17.86 -0.79 3.86
CA PRO A 443 -18.22 -1.16 5.22
C PRO A 443 -17.35 -2.29 5.77
N SER A 444 -16.96 -2.17 7.03
CA SER A 444 -16.55 -3.31 7.85
C SER A 444 -17.73 -4.26 8.10
N ASP A 445 -17.45 -5.47 8.55
CA ASP A 445 -18.50 -6.43 8.90
C ASP A 445 -19.37 -5.90 10.05
N ASN A 446 -18.78 -5.21 11.04
CA ASN A 446 -19.54 -4.60 12.12
C ASN A 446 -20.54 -3.57 11.58
N GLU A 447 -20.12 -2.69 10.67
CA GLU A 447 -21.01 -1.70 10.07
C GLU A 447 -22.06 -2.32 9.16
N LEU A 448 -21.67 -3.31 8.35
CA LEU A 448 -22.56 -3.94 7.38
C LEU A 448 -23.72 -4.66 8.07
N TYR A 449 -23.47 -5.33 9.20
CA TYR A 449 -24.48 -6.12 9.90
C TYR A 449 -25.17 -5.38 11.06
N ASP A 450 -24.67 -4.23 11.50
CA ASP A 450 -25.31 -3.45 12.56
C ASP A 450 -26.51 -2.67 11.98
N ALA A 451 -27.71 -3.03 12.42
CA ALA A 451 -28.95 -2.39 11.97
C ALA A 451 -29.06 -0.92 12.43
N THR A 452 -28.32 -0.51 13.46
CA THR A 452 -28.33 0.87 13.97
C THR A 452 -27.54 1.84 13.09
N VAL A 453 -26.69 1.33 12.20
CA VAL A 453 -25.93 2.14 11.24
C VAL A 453 -26.83 2.49 10.04
N VAL A 454 -27.45 3.67 10.09
CA VAL A 454 -28.43 4.11 9.07
C VAL A 454 -27.82 5.09 8.05
N GLU A 455 -27.28 6.21 8.51
CA GLU A 455 -26.85 7.31 7.63
C GLU A 455 -25.78 6.90 6.59
N PRO A 456 -24.64 6.25 6.98
CA PRO A 456 -23.65 5.81 5.98
C PRO A 456 -24.22 4.78 4.99
N ARG A 457 -25.08 3.88 5.47
CA ARG A 457 -25.72 2.84 4.66
C ARG A 457 -26.67 3.44 3.62
N GLN A 458 -27.43 4.47 3.98
CA GLN A 458 -28.31 5.16 3.04
C GLN A 458 -27.51 5.98 2.02
N ARG A 459 -26.46 6.67 2.46
CA ARG A 459 -25.60 7.47 1.58
C ARG A 459 -24.85 6.62 0.55
N HIS A 460 -24.42 5.42 0.94
CA HIS A 460 -23.58 4.54 0.14
C HIS A 460 -24.28 3.21 -0.21
N GLU A 461 -25.61 3.23 -0.37
CA GLU A 461 -26.44 2.03 -0.49
C GLU A 461 -25.97 1.08 -1.60
N SER A 462 -25.67 1.61 -2.80
CA SER A 462 -25.22 0.80 -3.93
C SER A 462 -23.85 0.17 -3.66
N LEU A 463 -22.90 0.92 -3.09
CA LEU A 463 -21.58 0.42 -2.71
C LEU A 463 -21.68 -0.70 -1.68
N TRP A 464 -22.51 -0.52 -0.65
CA TRP A 464 -22.68 -1.49 0.42
C TRP A 464 -23.36 -2.77 -0.06
N ARG A 465 -24.32 -2.66 -0.99
CA ARG A 465 -24.97 -3.80 -1.63
C ARG A 465 -23.95 -4.62 -2.43
N ASP A 466 -23.15 -3.98 -3.27
CA ASP A 466 -22.14 -4.65 -4.10
C ASP A 466 -21.01 -5.27 -3.25
N ALA A 467 -20.68 -4.67 -2.11
CA ALA A 467 -19.68 -5.19 -1.18
C ALA A 467 -20.18 -6.35 -0.31
N ALA A 468 -21.50 -6.57 -0.22
CA ALA A 468 -22.10 -7.58 0.64
C ALA A 468 -22.08 -8.98 0.02
N GLU A 469 -22.28 -9.09 -1.31
CA GLU A 469 -22.43 -10.39 -1.99
C GLU A 469 -21.85 -10.39 -3.42
N PRO A 470 -20.80 -11.19 -3.70
CA PRO A 470 -19.97 -11.92 -2.72
C PRO A 470 -19.26 -10.94 -1.78
N ARG A 471 -19.09 -11.32 -0.51
CA ARG A 471 -18.55 -10.42 0.51
C ARG A 471 -17.13 -9.96 0.15
N PHE A 472 -16.98 -8.66 -0.14
CA PHE A 472 -15.68 -8.06 -0.47
C PHE A 472 -14.78 -8.01 0.77
N PRO A 473 -13.48 -8.42 0.71
CA PRO A 473 -12.66 -8.67 1.90
C PRO A 473 -12.10 -7.41 2.58
N LEU A 474 -12.34 -6.22 2.03
CA LEU A 474 -11.81 -4.96 2.55
C LEU A 474 -12.91 -4.02 3.05
N ALA A 475 -12.51 -3.13 3.94
CA ALA A 475 -13.25 -1.97 4.38
C ALA A 475 -12.41 -0.69 4.15
N GLY A 476 -13.10 0.44 4.11
CA GLY A 476 -12.46 1.75 3.99
C GLY A 476 -11.86 2.16 5.33
N ASN A 477 -10.61 2.64 5.32
CA ASN A 477 -9.93 3.17 6.52
C ASN A 477 -9.48 4.63 6.32
N VAL A 478 -10.16 5.34 5.42
CA VAL A 478 -9.86 6.73 5.14
C VAL A 478 -10.91 7.57 5.84
N ALA A 479 -10.49 8.33 6.85
CA ALA A 479 -11.32 9.30 7.57
C ALA A 479 -11.81 10.43 6.64
N GLY A 480 -12.76 10.13 5.74
CA GLY A 480 -13.45 11.08 4.87
C GLY A 480 -12.58 11.93 3.95
N GLY A 481 -11.32 11.60 3.72
CA GLY A 481 -10.38 12.43 2.95
C GLY A 481 -10.38 12.14 1.45
N LEU A 482 -10.19 13.17 0.63
CA LEU A 482 -9.97 13.03 -0.81
C LEU A 482 -8.75 12.14 -1.08
N CYS A 483 -8.92 11.14 -1.94
CA CYS A 483 -7.83 10.32 -2.44
C CYS A 483 -7.43 10.77 -3.86
N LEU A 484 -6.18 10.56 -4.23
CA LEU A 484 -5.60 11.02 -5.48
C LEU A 484 -4.75 9.87 -6.07
N PRO A 485 -4.96 9.51 -7.34
CA PRO A 485 -4.10 8.54 -8.00
C PRO A 485 -2.79 9.19 -8.44
N ILE A 486 -1.67 8.60 -8.02
CA ILE A 486 -0.31 8.97 -8.41
C ILE A 486 0.27 7.74 -9.10
N ALA A 487 0.55 7.82 -10.41
CA ALA A 487 1.10 6.70 -11.19
C ALA A 487 0.30 5.38 -11.09
N LEU A 488 -1.02 5.46 -10.88
CA LEU A 488 -1.89 4.28 -10.85
C LEU A 488 -2.13 3.72 -12.26
N ALA A 489 -1.80 2.45 -12.47
CA ALA A 489 -1.92 1.76 -13.75
C ALA A 489 -3.39 1.35 -14.08
N PRO A 490 -3.73 1.16 -15.37
CA PRO A 490 -5.08 0.76 -15.77
C PRO A 490 -5.44 -0.70 -15.44
N LEU A 491 -4.45 -1.52 -15.12
CA LEU A 491 -4.60 -2.86 -14.56
C LEU A 491 -3.69 -2.98 -13.34
N PRO A 492 -4.04 -3.80 -12.33
CA PRO A 492 -3.17 -3.98 -11.19
C PRO A 492 -1.90 -4.73 -11.61
N GLU A 493 -0.78 -4.02 -11.66
CA GLU A 493 0.54 -4.61 -11.91
C GLU A 493 1.09 -5.28 -10.65
N GLN A 494 0.65 -4.81 -9.48
CA GLN A 494 1.18 -5.19 -8.18
C GLN A 494 0.03 -5.53 -7.23
N PHE A 495 0.25 -6.57 -6.44
CA PHE A 495 -0.68 -7.06 -5.45
C PHE A 495 -0.03 -7.01 -4.07
N MET A 496 -0.35 -5.98 -3.30
CA MET A 496 0.24 -5.67 -2.00
C MET A 496 -0.22 -6.65 -0.93
N ALA A 497 0.73 -7.15 -0.13
CA ALA A 497 0.45 -7.85 1.12
C ALA A 497 -0.07 -6.89 2.19
N PRO A 498 -0.75 -7.39 3.24
CA PRO A 498 -1.03 -6.57 4.41
C PRO A 498 0.27 -6.09 5.05
N VAL A 499 0.23 -4.92 5.68
CA VAL A 499 1.33 -4.47 6.53
C VAL A 499 1.53 -5.48 7.65
N GLU A 500 2.78 -5.92 7.82
CA GLU A 500 3.15 -6.89 8.85
C GLU A 500 2.76 -6.37 10.23
N GLN A 501 2.17 -7.25 11.04
CA GLN A 501 1.76 -6.92 12.39
C GLN A 501 2.49 -7.82 13.38
N PRO A 502 2.97 -7.28 14.51
CA PRO A 502 3.61 -8.09 15.53
C PRO A 502 2.59 -9.04 16.17
N GLY A 503 3.10 -10.16 16.66
CA GLY A 503 2.33 -11.18 17.37
C GLY A 503 1.87 -12.34 16.48
N THR A 504 1.61 -13.46 17.12
CA THR A 504 1.12 -14.68 16.48
C THR A 504 -0.29 -14.50 15.91
N PRO A 505 -0.73 -15.34 14.95
CA PRO A 505 -2.11 -15.33 14.47
C PRO A 505 -3.15 -15.37 15.61
N LEU A 506 -2.93 -16.23 16.61
CA LEU A 506 -3.84 -16.39 17.75
C LEU A 506 -3.97 -15.12 18.61
N GLU A 507 -2.87 -14.37 18.79
CA GLU A 507 -2.91 -13.08 19.48
C GLU A 507 -3.65 -12.01 18.67
N ARG A 508 -3.43 -11.97 17.35
CA ARG A 508 -4.11 -11.03 16.45
C ARG A 508 -5.59 -11.36 16.27
N ASP A 509 -5.98 -12.61 16.50
CA ASP A 509 -7.38 -13.05 16.60
C ASP A 509 -8.03 -12.65 17.93
N GLY A 510 -7.29 -12.06 18.87
CA GLY A 510 -7.79 -11.70 20.20
C GLY A 510 -8.00 -12.91 21.10
N LEU A 511 -7.33 -14.03 20.79
CA LEU A 511 -7.47 -15.31 21.47
C LEU A 511 -6.20 -15.68 22.24
N ALA A 512 -5.32 -14.74 22.58
CA ALA A 512 -4.11 -15.06 23.35
C ALA A 512 -4.43 -15.68 24.72
N LEU A 513 -5.40 -15.11 25.43
CA LEU A 513 -5.85 -15.55 26.75
C LEU A 513 -7.21 -16.22 26.64
N PHE A 514 -7.30 -17.50 27.01
CA PHE A 514 -8.56 -18.24 27.06
C PHE A 514 -9.17 -18.20 28.46
N ASP A 515 -10.15 -17.32 28.67
CA ASP A 515 -10.91 -17.23 29.91
C ASP A 515 -12.37 -16.77 29.70
N ALA A 516 -13.15 -16.72 30.78
CA ALA A 516 -14.57 -16.40 30.76
C ALA A 516 -14.89 -15.01 30.15
N ARG A 517 -13.95 -14.06 30.14
CA ARG A 517 -14.14 -12.71 29.58
C ARG A 517 -14.27 -12.71 28.05
N LEU A 518 -13.85 -13.80 27.38
CA LEU A 518 -14.13 -13.98 25.96
C LEU A 518 -15.63 -14.19 25.69
N PHE A 519 -16.34 -14.79 26.65
CA PHE A 519 -17.74 -15.18 26.48
C PHE A 519 -18.71 -14.33 27.28
N LEU A 520 -18.27 -13.62 28.32
CA LEU A 520 -19.11 -12.84 29.20
C LEU A 520 -18.78 -11.36 29.11
N ASP A 521 -19.82 -10.54 29.03
CA ASP A 521 -19.65 -9.09 29.12
C ASP A 521 -18.96 -8.70 30.46
N PRO A 522 -17.84 -7.95 30.43
CA PRO A 522 -17.09 -7.63 31.64
C PRO A 522 -17.90 -6.91 32.73
N GLN A 523 -18.95 -6.17 32.36
CA GLN A 523 -19.80 -5.45 33.32
C GLN A 523 -21.00 -6.27 33.81
N LEU A 524 -21.16 -7.50 33.32
CA LEU A 524 -22.20 -8.44 33.73
C LEU A 524 -21.62 -9.74 34.33
N ILE A 525 -20.29 -9.93 34.32
CA ILE A 525 -19.64 -11.17 34.74
C ILE A 525 -19.93 -11.55 36.21
N ASP A 526 -20.02 -10.56 37.09
CA ASP A 526 -20.35 -10.74 38.52
C ASP A 526 -21.87 -10.63 38.80
N GLY A 527 -22.67 -10.43 37.75
CA GLY A 527 -24.11 -10.24 37.85
C GLY A 527 -24.83 -11.54 38.20
N ARG A 528 -25.75 -11.48 39.16
CA ARG A 528 -26.68 -12.58 39.46
C ARG A 528 -27.93 -12.48 38.57
N THR A 529 -28.60 -13.61 38.38
CA THR A 529 -29.77 -13.73 37.47
C THR A 529 -30.93 -12.80 37.83
N ASP A 530 -31.08 -12.44 39.10
CA ASP A 530 -32.10 -11.52 39.61
C ASP A 530 -31.90 -10.06 39.15
N GLY A 531 -30.65 -9.63 38.94
CA GLY A 531 -30.31 -8.27 38.50
C GLY A 531 -29.83 -8.16 37.05
N LEU A 532 -29.61 -9.29 36.36
CA LEU A 532 -28.95 -9.34 35.05
C LEU A 532 -29.65 -8.46 34.01
N ILE A 533 -30.98 -8.61 33.86
CA ILE A 533 -31.75 -7.87 32.84
C ILE A 533 -31.74 -6.37 33.13
N ALA A 534 -32.00 -5.97 34.38
CA ALA A 534 -31.99 -4.56 34.76
C ALA A 534 -30.60 -3.92 34.53
N ARG A 535 -29.52 -4.65 34.82
CA ARG A 535 -28.16 -4.17 34.56
C ARG A 535 -27.86 -4.10 33.07
N ALA A 536 -28.26 -5.11 32.30
CA ALA A 536 -28.10 -5.15 30.85
C ALA A 536 -28.82 -3.96 30.17
N ASP A 537 -30.07 -3.68 30.54
CA ASP A 537 -30.85 -2.57 30.00
C ASP A 537 -30.26 -1.21 30.40
N PHE A 538 -29.73 -1.10 31.62
CA PHE A 538 -29.00 0.09 32.03
C PHE A 538 -27.81 0.35 31.10
N LEU A 539 -27.00 -0.67 30.80
CA LEU A 539 -25.84 -0.53 29.92
C LEU A 539 -26.22 -0.20 28.48
N ARG A 540 -27.31 -0.78 27.97
CA ARG A 540 -27.76 -0.62 26.58
C ARG A 540 -28.45 0.71 26.32
N TYR A 541 -29.18 1.25 27.29
CA TYR A 541 -30.14 2.34 27.03
C TYR A 541 -30.05 3.52 27.99
N GLN A 542 -29.60 3.31 29.24
CA GLN A 542 -29.72 4.32 30.30
C GLN A 542 -28.38 4.92 30.72
N SER A 543 -27.28 4.22 30.45
CA SER A 543 -25.95 4.68 30.81
C SER A 543 -25.52 5.85 29.91
N VAL A 544 -24.65 6.71 30.45
CA VAL A 544 -24.10 7.86 29.72
C VAL A 544 -23.31 7.42 28.46
N ALA A 545 -22.72 6.24 28.52
CA ALA A 545 -22.03 5.60 27.40
C ALA A 545 -22.77 4.32 27.00
N ALA A 546 -24.03 4.47 26.59
CA ALA A 546 -24.86 3.38 26.10
C ALA A 546 -24.12 2.59 25.02
N ARG A 547 -24.03 1.27 25.18
CA ARG A 547 -23.28 0.40 24.26
C ARG A 547 -23.95 -0.96 24.07
N PRO A 548 -23.70 -1.65 22.96
CA PRO A 548 -24.05 -3.06 22.82
C PRO A 548 -23.31 -3.92 23.87
N LEU A 549 -23.93 -5.03 24.23
CA LEU A 549 -23.35 -6.03 25.12
C LEU A 549 -22.45 -6.97 24.32
N THR A 550 -21.50 -7.59 25.03
CA THR A 550 -20.52 -8.49 24.43
C THR A 550 -20.72 -9.95 24.86
N GLY A 551 -20.08 -10.87 24.13
CA GLY A 551 -20.16 -12.30 24.43
C GLY A 551 -21.58 -12.87 24.27
N ILE A 552 -21.96 -13.78 25.17
CA ILE A 552 -23.31 -14.37 25.21
C ILE A 552 -24.39 -13.32 25.48
N HIS A 553 -24.05 -12.24 26.17
CA HIS A 553 -25.01 -11.19 26.53
C HIS A 553 -25.43 -10.34 25.33
N ALA A 554 -24.68 -10.39 24.23
CA ALA A 554 -25.11 -9.81 22.96
C ALA A 554 -26.46 -10.41 22.48
N ALA A 555 -26.74 -11.68 22.82
CA ALA A 555 -28.01 -12.31 22.48
C ALA A 555 -29.23 -11.68 23.18
N LEU A 556 -29.05 -10.87 24.22
CA LEU A 556 -30.16 -10.12 24.86
C LEU A 556 -30.75 -9.04 23.94
N SER A 557 -30.12 -8.74 22.81
CA SER A 557 -30.74 -7.91 21.76
C SER A 557 -31.76 -8.68 20.91
N LEU A 558 -31.81 -10.01 21.04
CA LEU A 558 -32.75 -10.86 20.35
C LEU A 558 -33.91 -11.19 21.30
N GLU A 559 -35.10 -10.64 21.03
CA GLU A 559 -36.28 -10.88 21.88
C GLU A 559 -36.74 -12.36 21.86
N GLU A 560 -36.40 -13.09 20.80
CA GLU A 560 -36.91 -14.45 20.55
C GLU A 560 -35.91 -15.57 20.87
N ALA A 561 -34.70 -15.28 21.38
CA ALA A 561 -33.67 -16.30 21.59
C ALA A 561 -34.13 -17.37 22.60
N THR A 562 -34.22 -18.64 22.18
CA THR A 562 -34.75 -19.75 23.01
C THR A 562 -33.68 -20.68 23.54
N ILE A 563 -32.57 -20.80 22.82
CA ILE A 563 -31.41 -21.60 23.22
C ILE A 563 -30.13 -20.91 22.77
N ILE A 564 -29.15 -20.86 23.67
CA ILE A 564 -27.80 -20.35 23.39
C ILE A 564 -26.81 -21.52 23.56
N ALA A 565 -26.09 -21.84 22.49
CA ALA A 565 -25.01 -22.82 22.48
C ALA A 565 -23.66 -22.11 22.40
N VAL A 566 -22.72 -22.51 23.26
CA VAL A 566 -21.38 -21.91 23.33
C VAL A 566 -20.31 -23.00 23.11
N PRO A 567 -20.19 -23.54 21.88
CA PRO A 567 -19.40 -24.74 21.62
C PRO A 567 -17.91 -24.56 21.95
N ASP A 568 -17.36 -23.35 21.83
CA ASP A 568 -15.94 -23.09 22.07
C ASP A 568 -15.57 -22.90 23.55
N ALA A 569 -16.55 -22.81 24.46
CA ALA A 569 -16.26 -22.71 25.89
C ALA A 569 -15.67 -24.01 26.47
N VAL A 570 -15.75 -25.13 25.73
CA VAL A 570 -15.26 -26.45 26.17
C VAL A 570 -13.77 -26.67 25.91
N HIS A 571 -13.10 -25.76 25.20
CA HIS A 571 -11.67 -25.90 24.94
C HIS A 571 -10.88 -25.89 26.26
N PRO A 572 -9.80 -26.67 26.37
CA PRO A 572 -8.96 -26.72 27.57
C PRO A 572 -8.06 -25.48 27.73
N GLY A 573 -8.17 -24.50 26.83
CA GLY A 573 -7.26 -23.37 26.70
C GLY A 573 -5.93 -23.73 26.04
N TRP A 574 -5.02 -22.76 26.01
CA TRP A 574 -3.69 -22.88 25.44
C TRP A 574 -2.71 -22.02 26.22
N ILE A 575 -1.43 -22.34 26.11
CA ILE A 575 -0.32 -21.60 26.72
C ILE A 575 0.71 -21.27 25.65
N GLU A 576 1.34 -20.11 25.78
CA GLU A 576 2.47 -19.75 24.92
C GLU A 576 3.62 -20.71 25.20
N ARG A 577 4.15 -21.32 24.12
CA ARG A 577 5.36 -22.12 24.20
C ARG A 577 6.54 -21.22 23.90
N LEU A 578 7.29 -20.87 24.94
CA LEU A 578 8.64 -20.35 24.74
C LEU A 578 9.45 -21.42 23.99
N PRO A 579 10.21 -21.06 22.95
CA PRO A 579 11.05 -22.02 22.24
C PRO A 579 11.95 -22.71 23.25
N ASP A 580 11.99 -24.04 23.21
CA ASP A 580 12.94 -24.79 24.02
C ASP A 580 14.34 -24.28 23.69
N VAL A 581 15.15 -24.01 24.71
CA VAL A 581 16.58 -23.75 24.50
C VAL A 581 17.10 -24.94 23.69
N PRO A 582 17.59 -24.73 22.45
CA PRO A 582 18.07 -25.84 21.65
C PRO A 582 19.12 -26.58 22.47
N LEU A 583 19.00 -27.92 22.52
CA LEU A 583 20.03 -28.73 23.18
C LEU A 583 21.37 -28.35 22.55
N PRO A 584 22.44 -28.18 23.35
CA PRO A 584 23.76 -27.89 22.81
C PRO A 584 24.07 -28.94 21.73
N PRO A 585 24.60 -28.52 20.57
CA PRO A 585 24.85 -29.44 19.46
C PRO A 585 25.72 -30.60 19.98
N GLN A 586 25.33 -31.83 19.65
CA GLN A 586 26.19 -32.98 19.95
C GLN A 586 27.50 -32.80 19.21
N GLU A 587 28.62 -33.02 19.91
CA GLU A 587 29.91 -32.98 19.26
C GLU A 587 29.95 -33.95 18.07
N SER A 588 30.42 -33.49 16.92
CA SER A 588 30.60 -34.36 15.76
C SER A 588 31.51 -35.53 16.10
N LEU A 589 31.14 -36.73 15.65
CA LEU A 589 31.98 -37.92 15.77
C LEU A 589 33.30 -37.69 15.01
N PRO A 590 34.45 -38.14 15.55
CA PRO A 590 35.71 -38.06 14.83
C PRO A 590 35.63 -38.85 13.52
N LEU A 591 36.32 -38.36 12.48
CA LEU A 591 36.40 -39.05 11.19
C LEU A 591 37.57 -40.04 11.22
N ALA A 592 37.40 -41.19 10.57
CA ALA A 592 38.53 -42.05 10.23
C ALA A 592 39.41 -41.33 9.21
N ARG A 593 40.70 -41.14 9.53
CA ARG A 593 41.67 -40.45 8.68
C ARG A 593 42.82 -41.40 8.34
N PRO A 594 42.70 -42.23 7.27
CA PRO A 594 43.72 -43.21 6.92
C PRO A 594 45.13 -42.63 6.77
N ALA A 595 45.23 -41.36 6.35
CA ALA A 595 46.49 -40.64 6.21
C ALA A 595 47.31 -40.52 7.52
N TRP A 596 46.68 -40.66 8.70
CA TRP A 596 47.36 -40.61 9.99
C TRP A 596 47.94 -41.95 10.43
N TRP A 597 47.69 -43.02 9.68
CA TRP A 597 47.97 -44.40 10.09
C TRP A 597 48.78 -45.17 9.04
N SER A 598 49.55 -44.46 8.21
CA SER A 598 50.40 -45.05 7.16
C SER A 598 51.49 -46.01 7.68
N PHE A 599 51.77 -45.98 8.98
CA PHE A 599 52.73 -46.84 9.65
C PHE A 599 52.14 -48.19 10.13
N LEU A 600 50.84 -48.41 9.98
CA LEU A 600 50.22 -49.68 10.34
C LEU A 600 50.52 -50.75 9.27
N ASP A 601 50.63 -52.01 9.71
CA ASP A 601 50.82 -53.14 8.81
C ASP A 601 49.65 -53.24 7.82
N CYS A 602 49.98 -53.46 6.55
CA CYS A 602 49.01 -53.50 5.45
C CYS A 602 48.34 -54.88 5.28
N ASP A 603 48.84 -55.91 5.97
CA ASP A 603 48.30 -57.27 5.96
C ASP A 603 48.23 -57.84 7.39
N PRO A 604 47.02 -58.04 7.95
CA PRO A 604 45.71 -57.74 7.36
C PRO A 604 45.47 -56.22 7.24
N ALA A 605 44.48 -55.83 6.42
CA ALA A 605 44.11 -54.43 6.26
C ALA A 605 43.78 -53.79 7.63
N PRO A 606 44.43 -52.66 8.00
CA PRO A 606 44.32 -52.11 9.33
C PRO A 606 42.96 -51.42 9.53
N ALA A 607 42.34 -51.67 10.68
CA ALA A 607 41.16 -50.93 11.11
C ALA A 607 41.58 -49.51 11.52
N ILE A 608 41.15 -48.51 10.76
CA ILE A 608 41.54 -47.11 10.98
C ILE A 608 40.75 -46.50 12.15
N PRO A 609 41.40 -46.12 13.26
CA PRO A 609 40.71 -45.47 14.38
C PRO A 609 40.18 -44.09 14.00
N ALA A 610 38.95 -43.80 14.45
CA ALA A 610 38.32 -42.50 14.36
C ALA A 610 38.71 -41.67 15.59
N VAL A 611 39.76 -40.86 15.47
CA VAL A 611 40.30 -40.01 16.54
C VAL A 611 40.36 -38.55 16.11
N ARG A 612 40.36 -37.61 17.06
CA ARG A 612 40.34 -36.16 16.77
C ARG A 612 41.72 -35.61 16.41
N GLU A 613 42.79 -36.25 16.86
CA GLU A 613 44.16 -35.82 16.66
C GLU A 613 45.01 -36.94 16.06
N PRO A 614 46.04 -36.61 15.25
CA PRO A 614 47.01 -37.58 14.78
C PRO A 614 47.72 -38.27 15.94
N PRO A 615 48.11 -39.55 15.81
CA PRO A 615 48.89 -40.26 16.81
C PRO A 615 50.34 -39.74 16.83
N TRP A 616 50.55 -38.61 17.50
CA TRP A 616 51.85 -37.95 17.63
C TRP A 616 52.90 -38.90 18.21
N GLY A 617 54.10 -38.91 17.62
CA GLY A 617 55.18 -39.85 17.94
C GLY A 617 55.39 -40.96 16.91
N ASN A 618 54.55 -41.04 15.88
CA ASN A 618 54.74 -41.92 14.73
C ASN A 618 55.24 -41.17 13.48
N PHE A 619 55.58 -41.90 12.42
CA PHE A 619 56.02 -41.33 11.16
C PHE A 619 54.83 -40.70 10.39
N LEU A 620 54.57 -39.42 10.65
CA LEU A 620 53.56 -38.61 9.99
C LEU A 620 54.22 -37.66 8.98
N SER A 621 53.45 -37.17 8.00
CA SER A 621 53.96 -36.17 7.06
C SER A 621 54.31 -34.87 7.81
N CYS A 622 55.44 -34.23 7.47
CA CYS A 622 55.97 -33.07 8.20
C CYS A 622 55.06 -31.83 8.14
N ASP A 623 54.13 -31.79 7.19
CA ASP A 623 53.10 -30.76 7.02
C ASP A 623 51.79 -31.08 7.77
N THR A 624 51.72 -32.20 8.49
CA THR A 624 50.53 -32.56 9.28
C THR A 624 50.35 -31.58 10.43
N ARG A 625 49.26 -30.82 10.38
CA ARG A 625 48.83 -29.91 11.44
C ARG A 625 47.36 -30.14 11.77
N VAL A 626 47.03 -30.06 13.06
CA VAL A 626 45.63 -29.99 13.51
C VAL A 626 45.17 -28.55 13.32
N ILE A 627 44.17 -28.36 12.47
CA ILE A 627 43.53 -27.05 12.26
C ILE A 627 42.47 -26.92 13.35
N ALA A 628 42.56 -25.85 14.15
CA ALA A 628 41.54 -25.53 15.13
C ALA A 628 40.20 -25.31 14.43
N PRO A 629 39.07 -25.74 15.01
CA PRO A 629 37.76 -25.44 14.44
C PRO A 629 37.61 -23.92 14.30
N PRO A 630 37.00 -23.45 13.20
CA PRO A 630 36.76 -22.03 13.03
C PRO A 630 35.79 -21.52 14.11
N GLU A 631 36.04 -20.31 14.60
CA GLU A 631 35.09 -19.60 15.46
C GLU A 631 33.95 -19.10 14.61
N LEU A 632 32.72 -19.44 15.00
CA LEU A 632 31.53 -19.18 14.22
C LEU A 632 30.65 -18.18 14.99
N GLU A 633 30.43 -17.01 14.42
CA GLU A 633 29.66 -15.93 15.03
C GLU A 633 28.36 -15.72 14.26
N LEU A 634 27.28 -15.44 14.99
CA LEU A 634 26.03 -15.02 14.39
C LEU A 634 26.11 -13.52 14.07
N LEU A 635 26.19 -13.18 12.79
CA LEU A 635 26.18 -11.79 12.34
C LEU A 635 24.77 -11.19 12.39
N ALA A 636 23.76 -11.96 11.97
CA ALA A 636 22.37 -11.51 11.95
C ALA A 636 21.39 -12.70 11.97
N GLY A 637 20.21 -12.51 12.55
CA GLY A 637 19.09 -13.44 12.45
C GLY A 637 18.39 -13.74 13.78
N PRO A 638 17.20 -14.38 13.72
CA PRO A 638 16.50 -14.76 12.49
C PRO A 638 15.86 -13.55 11.79
N GLY A 639 16.02 -13.46 10.46
CA GLY A 639 15.22 -12.56 9.65
C GLY A 639 13.76 -13.04 9.51
N ALA A 640 12.88 -12.23 8.91
CA ALA A 640 11.46 -12.55 8.73
C ALA A 640 11.19 -13.86 7.95
N SER A 641 12.16 -14.35 7.18
CA SER A 641 12.12 -15.64 6.47
C SER A 641 12.65 -16.82 7.30
N GLY A 642 13.10 -16.60 8.54
CA GLY A 642 13.79 -17.61 9.35
C GLY A 642 15.25 -17.85 8.97
N THR A 643 15.85 -16.94 8.20
CA THR A 643 17.25 -17.05 7.74
C THR A 643 18.22 -16.47 8.78
N PHE A 644 19.35 -17.15 8.99
CA PHE A 644 20.45 -16.73 9.85
C PHE A 644 21.70 -16.48 9.00
N THR A 645 22.44 -15.40 9.29
CA THR A 645 23.72 -15.09 8.69
C THR A 645 24.82 -15.36 9.71
N LEU A 646 25.73 -16.26 9.36
CA LEU A 646 26.84 -16.70 10.21
C LEU A 646 28.16 -16.25 9.56
N SER A 647 29.07 -15.66 10.32
CA SER A 647 30.48 -15.54 9.93
C SER A 647 31.29 -16.64 10.58
N TRP A 648 32.40 -17.00 9.97
CA TRP A 648 33.39 -17.85 10.60
C TRP A 648 34.79 -17.30 10.39
N SER A 649 35.67 -17.50 11.37
CA SER A 649 37.07 -17.10 11.31
C SER A 649 37.98 -18.22 11.81
N LEU A 650 39.18 -18.35 11.24
CA LEU A 650 40.19 -19.28 11.76
C LEU A 650 40.98 -18.58 12.88
N PRO A 651 41.22 -19.24 14.02
CA PRO A 651 42.09 -18.69 15.06
C PRO A 651 43.48 -18.36 14.49
N GLY A 652 43.80 -17.07 14.35
CA GLY A 652 45.11 -16.58 13.91
C GLY A 652 45.28 -16.19 12.43
N GLU A 653 44.25 -16.33 11.59
CA GLU A 653 44.25 -15.75 10.23
C GLU A 653 43.13 -14.71 10.11
N GLN A 654 43.50 -13.47 9.77
CA GLN A 654 42.51 -12.42 9.49
C GLN A 654 41.71 -12.81 8.23
N GLY A 655 40.46 -13.23 8.46
CA GLY A 655 39.29 -13.16 7.58
C GLY A 655 39.48 -13.48 6.09
N ALA A 656 39.16 -14.72 5.69
CA ALA A 656 38.69 -14.99 4.33
C ALA A 656 37.16 -15.07 4.35
N SER A 657 36.49 -14.08 3.78
CA SER A 657 35.04 -14.10 3.52
C SER A 657 34.76 -14.86 2.23
N PHE A 658 33.91 -15.89 2.27
CA PHE A 658 33.29 -16.52 1.10
C PHE A 658 31.78 -16.46 1.22
#